data_AF-A0A2U1UZW5-F1
#
_entry.id   AF-A0A2U1UZW5-F1
#
_cell.length_a   1.000
_cell.length_b   1.000
_cell.length_c   1.000
_cell.angle_alpha   90.00
_cell.angle_beta   90.00
_cell.angle_gamma   90.00
#
_symmetry.space_group_name_H-M   'P 1'
#
loop_
_entity.id
_entity.type
_entity.pdbx_description
1 polymer ?
#
loop_
_entity_poly.entity_id
_entity_poly.type
_entity_poly.pdbx_seq_one_letter_code
_entity_poly.pdbx_strand_id
1 'polypeptide(L)'
;MSINTTTFNFRLTEATIQRNGGVVTVWGPEGEPVRAAAGGRYVFTDGTVDDADGDLLVEDLLYYSRNHDVWLSGADADAHYASQGWQEGRATGGLFDAQAYLAANPDVAASGIDPLTHYRVFGWREGRDPSPFFDTAAYLAANPDVAAAGIDPLEHYIAFGRFEGRSATPGALEVLGFDAAFYLEQNPDVARSGMNPQEHYVLFGRAEGRAANAVFDRDHYLAQNPDVAASGMDPLEHYLRFGWREQRSPSAGFDGGKYLADNPDVAEAGVNPMLHYLMHGLGEARAARPVHEAPADLSLSALALEEARPGAAVGTVCARDPDGDGLTYSVDDDRFEVAGTLLKLKDGIAVDFEAEPVLCLALTATDSSGLSVTRRFELAVRDVNEAPAAPTLSPVPLYENLPGANLGRLSAADPDAGDSLCFSTADERFEVVDGNLLRLREGVSLDFETEAGIAVLVRATDSHGLWTERSLAVPVLDANDSPRDIRLSGFSLRENEAGAVVGTLTAVDPDAGDTHRFRVDDERFEVAGNLLKLKDGIALDHEAAATLHLQVTATDHDGQGLSVATPFTLAVCDVPEAPVFGGTGTGTVIEDDESITYGRLTVTDPDAGQSSFREAVLESAYGTLSIDREGDWIYIFDGHDRPEVQALKAGESLLDVLTVRSADGTETQITVTIAGADEQPGIDFTFEDGLQGWESFGTVFDVNDLSVAEVLMSALPDGAPENDLAGLTAFFGGAEIGLPMPLHSEASGIRTTVQLEAGQVVSFDMWLVNELAGAPEGYECLALISLQNEAHAQIYGFSDTGQQWSNIYFTVEESGTYQLGFAALLYSDQEEPAFGLADLWLDNVRFSDPL
;
A
#
# COMPACT_ATOMS: atom_id res chain seq x y z
N MET A 1 -20.51 94.64 -62.93
CA MET A 1 -20.00 93.40 -62.29
C MET A 1 -20.87 92.24 -62.78
N SER A 2 -20.31 91.05 -62.95
CA SER A 2 -21.10 89.83 -63.21
C SER A 2 -21.83 89.47 -61.92
N ILE A 3 -23.16 89.39 -61.92
CA ILE A 3 -23.94 88.95 -60.75
C ILE A 3 -23.67 87.45 -60.56
N ASN A 4 -23.13 87.07 -59.40
CA ASN A 4 -22.89 85.67 -59.07
C ASN A 4 -24.25 85.00 -58.81
N THR A 5 -24.59 83.99 -59.60
CA THR A 5 -25.83 83.23 -59.45
C THR A 5 -25.55 81.88 -58.78
N THR A 6 -26.26 81.56 -57.70
CA THR A 6 -26.21 80.26 -57.01
C THR A 6 -27.59 79.62 -57.06
N THR A 7 -27.67 78.35 -57.47
CA THR A 7 -28.93 77.61 -57.61
C THR A 7 -29.03 76.49 -56.60
N PHE A 8 -30.18 76.40 -55.94
CA PHE A 8 -30.54 75.42 -54.93
C PHE A 8 -31.67 74.53 -55.46
N ASN A 9 -31.62 73.24 -55.11
CA ASN A 9 -32.60 72.24 -55.52
C ASN A 9 -33.74 72.05 -54.49
N PHE A 10 -33.91 72.99 -53.56
CA PHE A 10 -34.95 73.02 -52.52
C PHE A 10 -35.64 74.39 -52.46
N ARG A 11 -36.68 74.54 -51.63
CA ARG A 11 -37.44 75.79 -51.47
C ARG A 11 -36.74 76.74 -50.50
N LEU A 12 -36.87 78.05 -50.70
CA LEU A 12 -36.42 79.04 -49.72
C LEU A 12 -37.13 78.83 -48.37
N THR A 13 -38.41 78.44 -48.38
CA THR A 13 -39.16 78.17 -47.14
C THR A 13 -38.67 76.96 -46.34
N GLU A 14 -37.81 76.14 -46.94
CA GLU A 14 -37.17 74.98 -46.33
C GLU A 14 -35.69 75.24 -46.01
N ALA A 15 -35.20 76.44 -46.35
CA ALA A 15 -33.82 76.82 -46.19
C ALA A 15 -33.56 77.43 -44.82
N THR A 16 -32.46 77.04 -44.20
CA THR A 16 -31.85 77.84 -43.14
C THR A 16 -30.77 78.69 -43.78
N ILE A 17 -30.71 79.98 -43.43
CA ILE A 17 -29.78 80.93 -44.03
C ILE A 17 -28.96 81.59 -42.94
N GLN A 18 -27.64 81.60 -43.15
CA GLN A 18 -26.70 82.29 -42.30
C GLN A 18 -25.75 83.07 -43.18
N ARG A 19 -25.51 84.33 -42.82
CA ARG A 19 -24.56 85.18 -43.51
C ARG A 19 -23.36 85.42 -42.61
N ASN A 20 -22.17 85.08 -43.09
CA ASN A 20 -20.92 85.31 -42.39
C ASN A 20 -20.00 86.16 -43.29
N GLY A 21 -20.02 87.48 -43.07
CA GLY A 21 -19.28 88.44 -43.88
C GLY A 21 -19.71 88.43 -45.34
N GLY A 22 -18.74 88.31 -46.26
CA GLY A 22 -18.97 88.35 -47.71
C GLY A 22 -19.53 87.04 -48.28
N VAL A 23 -19.89 86.09 -47.41
CA VAL A 23 -20.37 84.75 -47.77
C VAL A 23 -21.71 84.50 -47.11
N VAL A 24 -22.68 84.08 -47.92
CA VAL A 24 -23.96 83.53 -47.48
C VAL A 24 -23.83 82.01 -47.50
N THR A 25 -24.19 81.36 -46.41
CA THR A 25 -24.29 79.91 -46.32
C THR A 25 -25.77 79.53 -46.26
N VAL A 26 -26.17 78.61 -47.11
CA VAL A 26 -27.55 78.14 -47.23
C VAL A 26 -27.58 76.64 -46.99
N TRP A 27 -28.42 76.20 -46.05
CA TRP A 27 -28.69 74.79 -45.76
C TRP A 27 -30.06 74.42 -46.29
N GLY A 28 -30.13 73.31 -47.02
CA GLY A 28 -31.39 72.67 -47.38
C GLY A 28 -31.73 71.49 -46.45
N PRO A 29 -32.92 70.90 -46.58
CA PRO A 29 -33.39 69.82 -45.70
C PRO A 29 -32.58 68.51 -45.76
N GLU A 30 -31.78 68.28 -46.81
CA GLU A 30 -31.02 67.02 -47.00
C GLU A 30 -29.52 67.21 -47.35
N GLY A 31 -28.89 68.36 -47.10
CA GLY A 31 -27.58 68.65 -47.70
C GLY A 31 -26.58 69.47 -46.87
N GLU A 32 -25.31 69.26 -47.23
CA GLU A 32 -24.15 70.07 -46.81
C GLU A 32 -24.36 71.56 -47.11
N PRO A 33 -23.87 72.46 -46.24
CA PRO A 33 -23.97 73.90 -46.46
C PRO A 33 -23.39 74.34 -47.80
N VAL A 34 -24.18 75.05 -48.58
CA VAL A 34 -23.71 75.67 -49.82
C VAL A 34 -23.30 77.11 -49.51
N ARG A 35 -22.03 77.42 -49.77
CA ARG A 35 -21.48 78.76 -49.62
C ARG A 35 -21.60 79.53 -50.95
N ALA A 36 -22.21 80.69 -50.88
CA ALA A 36 -22.41 81.61 -51.97
C ALA A 36 -21.86 82.99 -51.61
N ALA A 37 -21.52 83.80 -52.62
CA ALA A 37 -21.15 85.19 -52.37
C ALA A 37 -22.37 85.95 -51.84
N ALA A 38 -22.18 86.83 -50.85
CA ALA A 38 -23.23 87.73 -50.36
C ALA A 38 -23.58 88.79 -51.42
N GLY A 39 -24.84 89.23 -51.48
CA GLY A 39 -25.32 90.15 -52.52
C GLY A 39 -25.34 89.50 -53.91
N GLY A 40 -25.68 88.20 -53.97
CA GLY A 40 -25.76 87.42 -55.19
C GLY A 40 -27.22 87.17 -55.63
N ARG A 41 -27.38 86.49 -56.77
CA ARG A 41 -28.67 85.97 -57.21
C ARG A 41 -28.83 84.54 -56.71
N TYR A 42 -29.84 84.28 -55.90
CA TYR A 42 -30.11 82.99 -55.28
C TYR A 42 -31.37 82.36 -55.89
N VAL A 43 -31.21 81.27 -56.63
CA VAL A 43 -32.32 80.59 -57.32
C VAL A 43 -32.74 79.38 -56.51
N PHE A 44 -33.92 79.45 -55.88
CA PHE A 44 -34.57 78.33 -55.20
C PHE A 44 -35.65 77.71 -56.10
N THR A 45 -36.16 76.53 -55.73
CA THR A 45 -37.22 75.86 -56.51
C THR A 45 -38.57 76.59 -56.46
N ASP A 46 -38.79 77.43 -55.45
CA ASP A 46 -40.00 78.23 -55.23
C ASP A 46 -39.85 79.70 -55.62
N GLY A 47 -38.68 80.13 -56.10
CA GLY A 47 -38.47 81.48 -56.63
C GLY A 47 -36.99 81.89 -56.70
N THR A 48 -36.74 83.10 -57.19
CA THR A 48 -35.38 83.68 -57.21
C THR A 48 -35.33 84.90 -56.30
N VAL A 49 -34.33 84.96 -55.43
CA VAL A 49 -33.99 86.15 -54.64
C VAL A 49 -32.83 86.87 -55.33
N ASP A 50 -33.01 88.16 -55.60
CA ASP A 50 -32.00 89.02 -56.20
C ASP A 50 -31.48 90.02 -55.16
N ASP A 51 -30.57 89.56 -54.30
CA ASP A 51 -29.97 90.32 -53.18
C ASP A 51 -28.97 91.41 -53.65
N ALA A 52 -28.97 91.71 -54.95
CA ALA A 52 -28.07 92.64 -55.65
C ALA A 52 -28.86 93.80 -56.30
N ASP A 53 -30.08 94.05 -55.82
CA ASP A 53 -30.97 95.14 -56.24
C ASP A 53 -30.45 96.54 -55.86
N GLY A 54 -29.53 96.61 -54.90
CA GLY A 54 -28.85 97.84 -54.49
C GLY A 54 -29.38 98.44 -53.19
N ASP A 55 -30.35 97.82 -52.51
CA ASP A 55 -30.72 98.20 -51.16
C ASP A 55 -29.91 97.37 -50.13
N LEU A 56 -29.08 98.05 -49.34
CA LEU A 56 -28.15 97.39 -48.42
C LEU A 56 -28.69 97.24 -46.99
N LEU A 57 -29.83 97.87 -46.67
CA LEU A 57 -30.35 97.88 -45.29
C LEU A 57 -31.57 96.97 -45.08
N VAL A 58 -32.20 96.52 -46.16
CA VAL A 58 -33.09 95.35 -46.16
C VAL A 58 -32.36 94.25 -46.91
N GLU A 59 -32.04 93.16 -46.21
CA GLU A 59 -31.35 92.03 -46.84
C GLU A 59 -32.39 91.04 -47.34
N ASP A 60 -32.79 91.17 -48.60
CA ASP A 60 -33.85 90.39 -49.25
C ASP A 60 -33.80 88.90 -48.91
N LEU A 61 -32.62 88.28 -49.02
CA LEU A 61 -32.50 86.85 -48.72
C LEU A 61 -32.82 86.49 -47.26
N LEU A 62 -32.31 87.28 -46.30
CA LEU A 62 -32.59 87.06 -44.87
C LEU A 62 -34.01 87.50 -44.49
N TYR A 63 -34.52 88.53 -45.16
CA TYR A 63 -35.86 89.05 -44.95
C TYR A 63 -36.88 88.00 -45.35
N TYR A 64 -36.79 87.45 -46.56
CA TYR A 64 -37.67 86.38 -47.02
C TYR A 64 -37.53 85.10 -46.19
N SER A 65 -36.31 84.70 -45.79
CA SER A 65 -36.12 83.47 -44.98
C SER A 65 -36.70 83.57 -43.57
N ARG A 66 -36.93 84.77 -43.05
CA ARG A 66 -37.58 85.00 -41.76
C ARG A 66 -39.08 85.29 -41.91
N ASN A 67 -39.48 85.70 -43.11
CA ASN A 67 -40.83 86.15 -43.45
C ASN A 67 -41.34 85.39 -44.67
N HIS A 68 -41.49 84.06 -44.52
CA HIS A 68 -41.92 83.18 -45.61
C HIS A 68 -43.30 83.58 -46.18
N ASP A 69 -44.14 84.22 -45.40
CA ASP A 69 -45.43 84.76 -45.84
C ASP A 69 -45.26 85.87 -46.89
N VAL A 70 -44.26 86.74 -46.73
CA VAL A 70 -43.92 87.79 -47.71
C VAL A 70 -43.41 87.16 -49.00
N TRP A 71 -42.48 86.22 -48.87
CA TRP A 71 -41.93 85.46 -50.00
C TRP A 71 -43.02 84.77 -50.82
N LEU A 72 -43.91 84.03 -50.14
CA LEU A 72 -44.99 83.29 -50.79
C LEU A 72 -46.05 84.21 -51.41
N SER A 73 -46.19 85.45 -50.95
CA SER A 73 -47.08 86.44 -51.57
C SER A 73 -46.54 87.01 -52.88
N GLY A 74 -45.24 86.82 -53.17
CA GLY A 74 -44.54 87.44 -54.28
C GLY A 74 -44.34 88.95 -54.13
N ALA A 75 -44.53 89.48 -52.92
CA ALA A 75 -44.21 90.85 -52.60
C ALA A 75 -42.69 91.05 -52.56
N ASP A 76 -42.25 92.16 -53.11
CA ASP A 76 -40.88 92.66 -53.01
C ASP A 76 -40.55 93.02 -51.54
N ALA A 77 -39.41 92.58 -51.03
CA ALA A 77 -39.06 92.65 -49.60
C ALA A 77 -38.84 94.09 -49.15
N ASP A 78 -38.16 94.91 -49.95
CA ASP A 78 -38.03 96.35 -49.75
C ASP A 78 -39.41 97.02 -49.69
N ALA A 79 -40.25 96.77 -50.70
CA ALA A 79 -41.58 97.38 -50.78
C ALA A 79 -42.50 96.91 -49.64
N HIS A 80 -42.43 95.63 -49.27
CA HIS A 80 -43.20 95.07 -48.16
C HIS A 80 -42.73 95.68 -46.84
N TYR A 81 -41.42 95.72 -46.60
CA TYR A 81 -40.88 96.30 -45.38
C TYR A 81 -41.30 97.77 -45.24
N ALA A 82 -41.10 98.58 -46.28
CA ALA A 82 -41.43 100.00 -46.28
C ALA A 82 -42.93 100.28 -46.08
N SER A 83 -43.81 99.41 -46.60
CA SER A 83 -45.27 99.61 -46.51
C SER A 83 -45.92 99.03 -45.26
N GLN A 84 -45.42 97.89 -44.75
CA GLN A 84 -46.06 97.15 -43.65
C GLN A 84 -45.06 96.54 -42.66
N GLY A 85 -43.93 96.03 -43.13
CA GLY A 85 -43.02 95.22 -42.29
C GLY A 85 -42.46 95.94 -41.08
N TRP A 86 -42.16 97.24 -41.17
CA TRP A 86 -41.66 98.01 -40.01
C TRP A 86 -42.74 98.20 -38.92
N GLN A 87 -44.02 98.27 -39.29
CA GLN A 87 -45.13 98.39 -38.34
C GLN A 87 -45.42 97.06 -37.64
N GLU A 88 -45.14 95.95 -38.32
CA GLU A 88 -45.27 94.60 -37.81
C GLU A 88 -44.07 94.18 -36.95
N GLY A 89 -43.04 95.03 -36.83
CA GLY A 89 -41.83 94.75 -36.06
C GLY A 89 -40.91 93.72 -36.71
N ARG A 90 -41.01 93.50 -38.03
CA ARG A 90 -40.16 92.55 -38.76
C ARG A 90 -38.74 93.09 -38.84
N ALA A 91 -37.74 92.28 -38.54
CA ALA A 91 -36.34 92.67 -38.66
C ALA A 91 -35.90 92.73 -40.13
N THR A 92 -35.10 93.74 -40.49
CA THR A 92 -34.59 93.92 -41.87
C THR A 92 -33.45 92.98 -42.22
N GLY A 93 -32.93 92.23 -41.24
CA GLY A 93 -31.84 91.27 -41.44
C GLY A 93 -30.44 91.83 -41.20
N GLY A 94 -30.27 93.14 -41.05
CA GLY A 94 -28.98 93.84 -40.93
C GLY A 94 -28.76 94.60 -39.61
N LEU A 95 -27.82 95.55 -39.62
CA LEU A 95 -27.42 96.37 -38.46
C LEU A 95 -28.39 97.52 -38.13
N PHE A 96 -29.52 97.59 -38.83
CA PHE A 96 -30.61 98.50 -38.52
C PHE A 96 -31.63 97.80 -37.63
N ASP A 97 -31.91 98.39 -36.46
CA ASP A 97 -32.93 97.89 -35.54
C ASP A 97 -34.06 98.91 -35.46
N ALA A 98 -35.16 98.63 -36.16
CA ALA A 98 -36.31 99.53 -36.21
C ALA A 98 -36.92 99.80 -34.83
N GLN A 99 -36.96 98.80 -33.96
CA GLN A 99 -37.57 98.93 -32.64
C GLN A 99 -36.68 99.76 -31.72
N ALA A 100 -35.37 99.50 -31.70
CA ALA A 100 -34.41 100.31 -30.95
C ALA A 100 -34.32 101.74 -31.50
N TYR A 101 -34.36 101.89 -32.84
CA TYR A 101 -34.34 103.20 -33.48
C TYR A 101 -35.54 104.04 -33.08
N LEU A 102 -36.74 103.49 -33.12
CA LEU A 102 -37.97 104.19 -32.68
C LEU A 102 -37.96 104.47 -31.17
N ALA A 103 -37.42 103.55 -30.36
CA ALA A 103 -37.30 103.74 -28.91
C ALA A 103 -36.32 104.87 -28.55
N ALA A 104 -35.19 104.97 -29.27
CA ALA A 104 -34.19 106.02 -29.10
C ALA A 104 -34.64 107.37 -29.70
N ASN A 105 -35.56 107.34 -30.66
CA ASN A 105 -36.05 108.51 -31.40
C ASN A 105 -37.58 108.68 -31.28
N PRO A 106 -38.10 109.11 -30.12
CA PRO A 106 -39.55 109.23 -29.89
C PRO A 106 -40.26 110.18 -30.86
N ASP A 107 -39.55 111.17 -31.39
CA ASP A 107 -40.05 112.10 -32.40
C ASP A 107 -40.31 111.42 -33.74
N VAL A 108 -39.44 110.48 -34.14
CA VAL A 108 -39.65 109.64 -35.34
C VAL A 108 -40.81 108.70 -35.11
N ALA A 109 -40.90 108.07 -33.93
CA ALA A 109 -42.04 107.23 -33.57
C ALA A 109 -43.37 107.99 -33.61
N ALA A 110 -43.40 109.23 -33.13
CA ALA A 110 -44.59 110.09 -33.19
C ALA A 110 -44.95 110.55 -34.62
N SER A 111 -43.97 110.64 -35.52
CA SER A 111 -44.18 111.06 -36.91
C SER A 111 -44.89 110.01 -37.78
N GLY A 112 -44.83 108.73 -37.37
CA GLY A 112 -45.37 107.60 -38.14
C GLY A 112 -44.66 107.34 -39.47
N ILE A 113 -43.48 107.95 -39.67
CA ILE A 113 -42.61 107.69 -40.82
C ILE A 113 -41.90 106.35 -40.60
N ASP A 114 -41.71 105.58 -41.68
CA ASP A 114 -40.88 104.37 -41.65
C ASP A 114 -39.50 104.70 -41.05
N PRO A 115 -39.10 104.03 -39.95
CA PRO A 115 -37.83 104.31 -39.27
C PRO A 115 -36.62 104.12 -40.18
N LEU A 116 -36.65 103.16 -41.11
CA LEU A 116 -35.53 102.91 -42.01
C LEU A 116 -35.40 104.02 -43.05
N THR A 117 -36.51 104.39 -43.69
CA THR A 117 -36.57 105.55 -44.58
C THR A 117 -36.14 106.83 -43.87
N HIS A 118 -36.59 107.04 -42.62
CA HIS A 118 -36.17 108.19 -41.83
C HIS A 118 -34.65 108.18 -41.62
N TYR A 119 -34.08 107.05 -41.24
CA TYR A 119 -32.64 106.93 -41.02
C TYR A 119 -31.83 107.27 -42.28
N ARG A 120 -32.13 106.61 -43.40
CA ARG A 120 -31.42 106.79 -44.69
C ARG A 120 -31.43 108.24 -45.18
N VAL A 121 -32.55 108.95 -44.98
CA VAL A 121 -32.72 110.31 -45.52
C VAL A 121 -32.21 111.37 -44.55
N PHE A 122 -32.53 111.22 -43.26
CA PHE A 122 -32.29 112.25 -42.24
C PHE A 122 -31.44 111.74 -41.08
N GLY A 123 -31.75 110.56 -40.56
CA GLY A 123 -31.24 110.10 -39.27
C GLY A 123 -29.72 110.06 -39.16
N TRP A 124 -29.02 109.50 -40.15
CA TRP A 124 -27.56 109.46 -40.07
C TRP A 124 -26.92 110.86 -40.18
N ARG A 125 -27.53 111.79 -40.91
CA ARG A 125 -27.06 113.19 -41.02
C ARG A 125 -27.29 113.97 -39.74
N GLU A 126 -28.31 113.58 -38.98
CA GLU A 126 -28.62 114.09 -37.65
C GLU A 126 -27.78 113.42 -36.56
N GLY A 127 -26.94 112.43 -36.92
CA GLY A 127 -26.10 111.69 -35.98
C GLY A 127 -26.88 110.70 -35.11
N ARG A 128 -28.09 110.30 -35.53
CA ARG A 128 -28.87 109.27 -34.83
C ARG A 128 -28.29 107.89 -35.09
N ASP A 129 -28.35 107.02 -34.11
CA ASP A 129 -27.81 105.66 -34.21
C ASP A 129 -28.87 104.69 -34.75
N PRO A 130 -28.57 103.89 -35.79
CA PRO A 130 -29.52 102.96 -36.41
C PRO A 130 -29.82 101.72 -35.55
N SER A 131 -28.94 101.42 -34.59
CA SER A 131 -29.12 100.36 -33.60
C SER A 131 -28.20 100.63 -32.40
N PRO A 132 -28.39 99.94 -31.27
CA PRO A 132 -27.46 100.00 -30.13
C PRO A 132 -26.04 99.52 -30.47
N PHE A 133 -25.87 98.89 -31.63
CA PHE A 133 -24.65 98.23 -32.08
C PHE A 133 -23.97 98.97 -33.23
N PHE A 134 -24.42 100.20 -33.54
CA PHE A 134 -23.78 101.06 -34.51
C PHE A 134 -23.85 102.51 -34.03
N ASP A 135 -22.69 103.11 -33.75
CA ASP A 135 -22.60 104.52 -33.32
C ASP A 135 -22.27 105.36 -34.56
N THR A 136 -23.28 106.05 -35.08
CA THR A 136 -23.18 106.86 -36.30
C THR A 136 -22.12 107.95 -36.13
N ALA A 137 -22.09 108.60 -34.97
CA ALA A 137 -21.18 109.71 -34.72
C ALA A 137 -19.73 109.24 -34.56
N ALA A 138 -19.51 108.18 -33.78
CA ALA A 138 -18.20 107.58 -33.58
C ALA A 138 -17.66 106.94 -34.86
N TYR A 139 -18.53 106.30 -35.65
CA TYR A 139 -18.14 105.73 -36.93
C TYR A 139 -17.64 106.81 -37.89
N LEU A 140 -18.38 107.90 -38.06
CA LEU A 140 -17.96 109.02 -38.91
C LEU A 140 -16.70 109.73 -38.38
N ALA A 141 -16.54 109.83 -37.05
CA ALA A 141 -15.34 110.39 -36.44
C ALA A 141 -14.09 109.52 -36.65
N ALA A 142 -14.24 108.19 -36.55
CA ALA A 142 -13.17 107.23 -36.78
C ALA A 142 -12.81 107.08 -38.27
N ASN A 143 -13.72 107.45 -39.16
CA ASN A 143 -13.61 107.28 -40.62
C ASN A 143 -13.78 108.62 -41.36
N PRO A 144 -12.78 109.54 -41.29
CA PRO A 144 -12.88 110.88 -41.86
C PRO A 144 -13.08 110.88 -43.37
N ASP A 145 -12.66 109.82 -44.06
CA ASP A 145 -12.87 109.60 -45.49
C ASP A 145 -14.35 109.39 -45.83
N VAL A 146 -15.07 108.62 -45.01
CA VAL A 146 -16.52 108.39 -45.14
C VAL A 146 -17.29 109.67 -44.83
N ALA A 147 -16.88 110.36 -43.76
CA ALA A 147 -17.47 111.64 -43.36
C ALA A 147 -17.27 112.72 -44.44
N ALA A 148 -16.06 112.82 -45.03
CA ALA A 148 -15.78 113.78 -46.10
C ALA A 148 -16.51 113.45 -47.41
N ALA A 149 -16.73 112.16 -47.69
CA ALA A 149 -17.51 111.73 -48.85
C ALA A 149 -19.02 111.93 -48.66
N GLY A 150 -19.49 112.19 -47.43
CA GLY A 150 -20.91 112.39 -47.12
C GLY A 150 -21.76 111.16 -47.44
N ILE A 151 -21.19 109.97 -47.24
CA ILE A 151 -21.83 108.67 -47.47
C ILE A 151 -22.53 108.23 -46.18
N ASP A 152 -23.68 107.56 -46.30
CA ASP A 152 -24.35 106.94 -45.16
C ASP A 152 -23.38 105.98 -44.44
N PRO A 153 -23.09 106.19 -43.15
CA PRO A 153 -22.10 105.43 -42.43
C PRO A 153 -22.49 103.96 -42.23
N LEU A 154 -23.78 103.66 -42.05
CA LEU A 154 -24.25 102.29 -41.89
C LEU A 154 -24.14 101.51 -43.20
N GLU A 155 -24.59 102.11 -44.30
CA GLU A 155 -24.44 101.50 -45.63
C GLU A 155 -22.97 101.33 -46.01
N HIS A 156 -22.13 102.35 -45.75
CA HIS A 156 -20.69 102.25 -45.97
C HIS A 156 -20.08 101.10 -45.16
N TYR A 157 -20.44 100.97 -43.88
CA TYR A 157 -19.91 99.92 -43.03
C TYR A 157 -20.31 98.52 -43.51
N ILE A 158 -21.57 98.33 -43.89
CA ILE A 158 -22.09 97.06 -44.42
C ILE A 158 -21.43 96.72 -45.76
N ALA A 159 -21.26 97.70 -46.64
CA ALA A 159 -20.69 97.48 -47.97
C ALA A 159 -19.17 97.26 -47.92
N PHE A 160 -18.46 98.05 -47.12
CA PHE A 160 -16.99 98.15 -47.17
C PHE A 160 -16.36 98.07 -45.79
N GLY A 161 -16.86 98.86 -44.83
CA GLY A 161 -16.14 99.09 -43.58
C GLY A 161 -15.85 97.83 -42.75
N ARG A 162 -16.78 96.88 -42.65
CA ARG A 162 -16.58 95.60 -41.95
C ARG A 162 -15.52 94.71 -42.61
N PHE A 163 -15.34 94.83 -43.93
CA PHE A 163 -14.32 94.09 -44.68
C PHE A 163 -12.95 94.77 -44.64
N GLU A 164 -12.94 96.07 -44.40
CA GLU A 164 -11.74 96.87 -44.19
C GLU A 164 -11.25 96.85 -42.73
N GLY A 165 -11.96 96.14 -41.84
CA GLY A 165 -11.62 96.04 -40.41
C GLY A 165 -11.96 97.28 -39.60
N ARG A 166 -12.85 98.16 -40.10
CA ARG A 166 -13.40 99.28 -39.34
C ARG A 166 -14.40 98.73 -38.30
N SER A 167 -14.62 99.44 -37.19
CA SER A 167 -15.57 99.01 -36.13
C SER A 167 -16.89 99.75 -36.27
N ALA A 168 -18.03 99.05 -36.14
CA ALA A 168 -19.38 99.62 -36.13
C ALA A 168 -19.65 100.56 -34.93
N THR A 169 -18.99 100.29 -33.80
CA THR A 169 -19.07 101.07 -32.56
C THR A 169 -17.68 101.21 -31.95
N PRO A 170 -16.84 102.13 -32.46
CA PRO A 170 -15.50 102.33 -31.94
C PRO A 170 -15.55 102.64 -30.42
N GLY A 171 -15.23 101.63 -29.59
CA GLY A 171 -15.13 101.75 -28.12
C GLY A 171 -16.29 101.23 -27.25
N ALA A 172 -17.35 100.61 -27.82
CA ALA A 172 -18.56 100.25 -27.03
C ALA A 172 -18.98 98.76 -27.06
N LEU A 173 -18.31 97.89 -27.83
CA LEU A 173 -18.60 96.45 -27.78
C LEU A 173 -17.92 95.84 -26.55
N GLU A 174 -18.57 95.85 -25.39
CA GLU A 174 -18.25 94.98 -24.24
C GLU A 174 -19.47 94.17 -23.78
N VAL A 175 -19.47 92.87 -24.05
CA VAL A 175 -20.45 91.92 -23.53
C VAL A 175 -19.90 91.46 -22.20
N LEU A 176 -20.54 91.88 -21.11
CA LEU A 176 -20.11 91.50 -19.77
C LEU A 176 -20.03 89.99 -19.62
N GLY A 177 -18.92 89.50 -19.05
CA GLY A 177 -18.67 88.06 -18.90
C GLY A 177 -18.33 87.33 -20.20
N PHE A 178 -18.03 88.03 -21.31
CA PHE A 178 -17.49 87.41 -22.52
C PHE A 178 -15.99 87.14 -22.36
N ASP A 179 -15.58 85.91 -22.64
CA ASP A 179 -14.17 85.52 -22.66
C ASP A 179 -13.73 85.35 -24.11
N ALA A 180 -13.02 86.36 -24.64
CA ALA A 180 -12.55 86.37 -26.02
C ALA A 180 -11.55 85.23 -26.31
N ALA A 181 -10.75 84.83 -25.32
CA ALA A 181 -9.78 83.75 -25.50
C ALA A 181 -10.50 82.41 -25.60
N PHE A 182 -11.40 82.12 -24.65
CA PHE A 182 -12.26 80.94 -24.70
C PHE A 182 -13.10 80.89 -25.98
N TYR A 183 -13.72 82.02 -26.35
CA TYR A 183 -14.59 82.06 -27.52
C TYR A 183 -13.82 81.75 -28.81
N LEU A 184 -12.63 82.31 -29.00
CA LEU A 184 -11.80 82.01 -30.16
C LEU A 184 -11.28 80.57 -30.16
N GLU A 185 -10.97 80.02 -28.98
CA GLU A 185 -10.56 78.62 -28.83
C GLU A 185 -11.68 77.65 -29.22
N GLN A 186 -12.89 77.87 -28.72
CA GLN A 186 -14.06 77.05 -29.05
C GLN A 186 -14.55 77.26 -30.48
N ASN A 187 -14.20 78.39 -31.11
CA ASN A 187 -14.68 78.77 -32.44
C ASN A 187 -13.52 79.07 -33.42
N PRO A 188 -12.80 78.04 -33.91
CA PRO A 188 -11.65 78.22 -34.81
C PRO A 188 -12.00 78.84 -36.18
N ASP A 189 -13.27 78.80 -36.58
CA ASP A 189 -13.78 79.49 -37.77
C ASP A 189 -13.78 81.01 -37.59
N VAL A 190 -14.18 81.50 -36.42
CA VAL A 190 -14.13 82.93 -36.06
C VAL A 190 -12.69 83.40 -35.98
N ALA A 191 -11.82 82.62 -35.33
CA ALA A 191 -10.40 82.92 -35.26
C ALA A 191 -9.74 83.06 -36.65
N ARG A 192 -10.10 82.19 -37.60
CA ARG A 192 -9.60 82.26 -38.99
C ARG A 192 -10.20 83.42 -39.78
N SER A 193 -11.41 83.87 -39.44
CA SER A 193 -12.06 84.99 -40.12
C SER A 193 -11.39 86.33 -39.83
N GLY A 194 -10.67 86.45 -38.71
CA GLY A 194 -10.08 87.71 -38.25
C GLY A 194 -11.11 88.74 -37.74
N MET A 195 -12.40 88.37 -37.70
CA MET A 195 -13.46 89.18 -37.10
C MET A 195 -13.22 89.32 -35.59
N ASN A 196 -13.61 90.47 -35.03
CA ASN A 196 -13.61 90.64 -33.58
C ASN A 196 -14.53 89.55 -32.95
N PRO A 197 -14.06 88.75 -31.98
CA PRO A 197 -14.81 87.62 -31.46
C PRO A 197 -16.12 88.02 -30.78
N GLN A 198 -16.14 89.19 -30.17
CA GLN A 198 -17.33 89.68 -29.48
C GLN A 198 -18.35 90.28 -30.45
N GLU A 199 -17.87 90.95 -31.50
CA GLU A 199 -18.69 91.38 -32.64
C GLU A 199 -19.33 90.16 -33.32
N HIS A 200 -18.55 89.10 -33.55
CA HIS A 200 -19.06 87.84 -34.06
C HIS A 200 -20.11 87.23 -33.11
N TYR A 201 -19.85 87.22 -31.81
CA TYR A 201 -20.80 86.68 -30.84
C TYR A 201 -22.14 87.42 -30.86
N VAL A 202 -22.11 88.76 -30.86
CA VAL A 202 -23.32 89.60 -30.88
C VAL A 202 -24.10 89.42 -32.18
N LEU A 203 -23.42 89.43 -33.32
CA LEU A 203 -24.08 89.37 -34.63
C LEU A 203 -24.58 87.97 -34.99
N PHE A 204 -23.85 86.94 -34.58
CA PHE A 204 -24.08 85.57 -35.06
C PHE A 204 -24.06 84.54 -33.92
N GLY A 205 -23.04 84.59 -33.06
CA GLY A 205 -22.79 83.55 -32.05
C GLY A 205 -23.93 83.28 -31.08
N ARG A 206 -24.69 84.31 -30.67
CA ARG A 206 -25.88 84.16 -29.81
C ARG A 206 -26.97 83.31 -30.47
N ALA A 207 -27.29 83.61 -31.72
CA ALA A 207 -28.30 82.87 -32.49
C ALA A 207 -27.84 81.43 -32.76
N GLU A 208 -26.53 81.26 -32.98
CA GLU A 208 -25.90 79.95 -33.18
C GLU A 208 -25.74 79.13 -31.89
N GLY A 209 -26.01 79.71 -30.72
CA GLY A 209 -25.84 79.03 -29.43
C GLY A 209 -24.39 78.84 -28.99
N ARG A 210 -23.45 79.60 -29.54
CA ARG A 210 -22.04 79.52 -29.15
C ARG A 210 -21.85 80.07 -27.73
N ALA A 211 -21.07 79.39 -26.90
CA ALA A 211 -20.86 79.78 -25.52
C ALA A 211 -19.98 81.04 -25.42
N ALA A 212 -20.42 82.04 -24.65
CA ALA A 212 -19.69 83.29 -24.44
C ALA A 212 -18.47 83.16 -23.51
N ASN A 213 -18.49 82.17 -22.62
CA ASN A 213 -17.45 81.89 -21.63
C ASN A 213 -17.56 80.42 -21.17
N ALA A 214 -16.59 79.96 -20.39
CA ALA A 214 -16.48 78.57 -19.95
C ALA A 214 -17.48 78.13 -18.86
N VAL A 215 -18.21 79.07 -18.22
CA VAL A 215 -19.02 78.79 -17.02
C VAL A 215 -20.51 79.07 -17.20
N PHE A 216 -20.90 79.66 -18.32
CA PHE A 216 -22.30 79.84 -18.71
C PHE A 216 -22.66 78.87 -19.83
N ASP A 217 -23.64 78.02 -19.57
CA ASP A 217 -24.18 77.07 -20.54
C ASP A 217 -25.61 77.49 -20.86
N ARG A 218 -25.82 77.98 -22.08
CA ARG A 218 -27.12 78.45 -22.57
C ARG A 218 -28.18 77.36 -22.45
N ASP A 219 -27.87 76.15 -22.91
CA ASP A 219 -28.86 75.09 -23.05
C ASP A 219 -29.24 74.56 -21.67
N HIS A 220 -28.24 74.40 -20.78
CA HIS A 220 -28.49 74.10 -19.38
C HIS A 220 -29.35 75.17 -18.70
N TYR A 221 -28.98 76.45 -18.87
CA TYR A 221 -29.68 77.56 -18.25
C TYR A 221 -31.14 77.64 -18.72
N LEU A 222 -31.38 77.51 -20.03
CA LEU A 222 -32.74 77.50 -20.58
C LEU A 222 -33.55 76.27 -20.16
N ALA A 223 -32.92 75.10 -20.09
CA ALA A 223 -33.58 73.86 -19.67
C ALA A 223 -34.07 73.95 -18.22
N GLN A 224 -33.29 74.57 -17.33
CA GLN A 224 -33.67 74.77 -15.94
C GLN A 224 -34.63 75.97 -15.74
N ASN A 225 -34.69 76.88 -16.70
CA ASN A 225 -35.45 78.14 -16.61
C ASN A 225 -36.39 78.34 -17.80
N PRO A 226 -37.50 77.56 -17.90
CA PRO A 226 -38.44 77.64 -19.03
C PRO A 226 -39.12 79.01 -19.19
N ASP A 227 -39.21 79.79 -18.10
CA ASP A 227 -39.74 81.15 -18.11
C ASP A 227 -38.85 82.11 -18.90
N VAL A 228 -37.52 81.95 -18.81
CA VAL A 228 -36.55 82.73 -19.58
C VAL A 228 -36.66 82.38 -21.07
N ALA A 229 -36.77 81.09 -21.39
CA ALA A 229 -36.96 80.61 -22.76
C ALA A 229 -38.20 81.25 -23.43
N ALA A 230 -39.30 81.36 -22.69
CA ALA A 230 -40.54 81.96 -23.19
C ALA A 230 -40.48 83.49 -23.35
N SER A 231 -39.56 84.18 -22.65
CA SER A 231 -39.44 85.64 -22.67
C SER A 231 -38.76 86.20 -23.93
N GLY A 232 -38.00 85.38 -24.65
CA GLY A 232 -37.16 85.81 -25.78
C GLY A 232 -35.94 86.66 -25.38
N MET A 233 -35.71 86.90 -24.09
CA MET A 233 -34.51 87.58 -23.59
C MET A 233 -33.26 86.73 -23.81
N ASP A 234 -32.14 87.37 -24.09
CA ASP A 234 -30.85 86.69 -24.16
C ASP A 234 -30.53 85.99 -22.81
N PRO A 235 -30.26 84.68 -22.79
CA PRO A 235 -30.11 83.93 -21.53
C PRO A 235 -28.93 84.39 -20.67
N LEU A 236 -27.81 84.77 -21.29
CA LEU A 236 -26.64 85.30 -20.58
C LEU A 236 -26.95 86.67 -19.99
N GLU A 237 -27.61 87.53 -20.76
CA GLU A 237 -28.07 88.84 -20.27
C GLU A 237 -29.06 88.70 -19.11
N HIS A 238 -30.02 87.78 -19.22
CA HIS A 238 -30.98 87.49 -18.16
C HIS A 238 -30.24 87.06 -16.88
N TYR A 239 -29.30 86.11 -17.00
CA TYR A 239 -28.52 85.65 -15.86
C TYR A 239 -27.74 86.79 -15.19
N LEU A 240 -27.02 87.61 -15.99
CA LEU A 240 -26.20 88.71 -15.48
C LEU A 240 -27.00 89.79 -14.75
N ARG A 241 -28.24 90.05 -15.20
CA ARG A 241 -29.11 91.10 -14.64
C ARG A 241 -29.95 90.62 -13.48
N PHE A 242 -30.49 89.41 -13.58
CA PHE A 242 -31.52 88.89 -12.67
C PHE A 242 -31.16 87.52 -12.11
N GLY A 243 -30.76 86.59 -12.97
CA GLY A 243 -30.65 85.17 -12.61
C GLY A 243 -29.72 84.87 -11.44
N TRP A 244 -28.57 85.54 -11.33
CA TRP A 244 -27.65 85.31 -10.20
C TRP A 244 -28.23 85.76 -8.84
N ARG A 245 -29.07 86.80 -8.82
CA ARG A 245 -29.76 87.27 -7.59
C ARG A 245 -30.91 86.38 -7.21
N GLU A 246 -31.51 85.75 -8.22
CA GLU A 246 -32.54 84.73 -8.08
C GLU A 246 -31.95 83.35 -7.76
N GLN A 247 -30.62 83.25 -7.59
CA GLN A 247 -29.90 82.00 -7.29
C GLN A 247 -30.09 80.91 -8.35
N ARG A 248 -30.27 81.29 -9.62
CA ARG A 248 -30.31 80.35 -10.75
C ARG A 248 -28.88 79.97 -11.13
N SER A 249 -28.62 78.70 -11.42
CA SER A 249 -27.27 78.24 -11.79
C SER A 249 -26.98 78.50 -13.26
N PRO A 250 -25.88 79.20 -13.63
CA PRO A 250 -25.55 79.51 -15.02
C PRO A 250 -25.12 78.29 -15.85
N SER A 251 -24.66 77.22 -15.19
CA SER A 251 -24.31 75.93 -15.81
C SER A 251 -24.29 74.83 -14.76
N ALA A 252 -24.19 73.57 -15.20
CA ALA A 252 -23.98 72.45 -14.28
C ALA A 252 -22.63 72.54 -13.55
N GLY A 253 -21.64 73.20 -14.16
CA GLY A 253 -20.28 73.34 -13.65
C GLY A 253 -20.08 74.49 -12.66
N PHE A 254 -21.09 75.33 -12.44
CA PHE A 254 -20.98 76.50 -11.58
C PHE A 254 -22.30 76.82 -10.87
N ASP A 255 -22.30 76.70 -9.55
CA ASP A 255 -23.38 77.10 -8.66
C ASP A 255 -23.01 78.42 -7.98
N GLY A 256 -23.71 79.48 -8.35
CA GLY A 256 -23.45 80.81 -7.80
C GLY A 256 -23.69 80.90 -6.28
N GLY A 257 -24.62 80.13 -5.74
CA GLY A 257 -24.89 80.09 -4.31
C GLY A 257 -23.75 79.44 -3.52
N LYS A 258 -23.29 78.26 -3.97
CA LYS A 258 -22.15 77.56 -3.36
C LYS A 258 -20.86 78.38 -3.47
N TYR A 259 -20.62 78.99 -4.64
CA TYR A 259 -19.47 79.87 -4.84
C TYR A 259 -19.46 81.03 -3.84
N LEU A 260 -20.61 81.69 -3.63
CA LEU A 260 -20.72 82.78 -2.66
C LEU A 260 -20.57 82.32 -1.20
N ALA A 261 -21.08 81.12 -0.86
CA ALA A 261 -20.94 80.57 0.48
C ALA A 261 -19.47 80.31 0.85
N ASP A 262 -18.67 79.83 -0.11
CA ASP A 262 -17.23 79.60 0.05
C ASP A 262 -16.40 80.88 -0.01
N ASN A 263 -16.95 81.96 -0.57
CA ASN A 263 -16.27 83.22 -0.80
C ASN A 263 -17.06 84.38 -0.16
N PRO A 264 -17.05 84.50 1.19
CA PRO A 264 -17.82 85.52 1.90
C PRO A 264 -17.48 86.96 1.48
N ASP A 265 -16.25 87.21 1.06
CA ASP A 265 -15.79 88.51 0.55
C ASP A 265 -16.55 88.93 -0.74
N VAL A 266 -16.81 87.97 -1.63
CA VAL A 266 -17.58 88.19 -2.87
C VAL A 266 -19.05 88.41 -2.55
N ALA A 267 -19.58 87.63 -1.61
CA ALA A 267 -20.95 87.77 -1.13
C ALA A 267 -21.21 89.15 -0.50
N GLU A 268 -20.27 89.64 0.32
CA GLU A 268 -20.36 90.94 0.98
C GLU A 268 -20.23 92.10 -0.02
N ALA A 269 -19.42 91.93 -1.07
CA ALA A 269 -19.31 92.89 -2.17
C ALA A 269 -20.57 92.98 -3.05
N GLY A 270 -21.49 92.00 -2.96
CA GLY A 270 -22.75 91.99 -3.71
C GLY A 270 -22.56 91.96 -5.22
N VAL A 271 -21.46 91.36 -5.69
CA VAL A 271 -21.10 91.26 -7.11
C VAL A 271 -21.59 89.93 -7.70
N ASN A 272 -21.79 89.89 -9.01
CA ASN A 272 -22.21 88.66 -9.69
C ASN A 272 -21.11 87.58 -9.53
N PRO A 273 -21.45 86.39 -8.98
CA PRO A 273 -20.46 85.36 -8.66
C PRO A 273 -19.75 84.77 -9.88
N MET A 274 -20.49 84.57 -10.99
CA MET A 274 -19.91 84.08 -12.24
C MET A 274 -18.93 85.09 -12.84
N LEU A 275 -19.31 86.37 -12.84
CA LEU A 275 -18.46 87.45 -13.34
C LEU A 275 -17.20 87.60 -12.49
N HIS A 276 -17.35 87.54 -11.16
CA HIS A 276 -16.21 87.52 -10.24
C HIS A 276 -15.29 86.32 -10.50
N TYR A 277 -15.85 85.12 -10.67
CA TYR A 277 -15.07 83.91 -10.95
C TYR A 277 -14.25 84.04 -12.24
N LEU A 278 -14.88 84.50 -13.32
CA LEU A 278 -14.23 84.72 -14.61
C LEU A 278 -13.13 85.78 -14.57
N MET A 279 -13.36 86.88 -13.86
CA MET A 279 -12.42 88.01 -13.82
C MET A 279 -11.27 87.82 -12.82
N HIS A 280 -11.53 87.17 -11.70
CA HIS A 280 -10.61 87.09 -10.56
C HIS A 280 -10.45 85.67 -10.03
N GLY A 281 -11.55 84.92 -9.90
CA GLY A 281 -11.55 83.61 -9.24
C GLY A 281 -10.61 82.59 -9.87
N LEU A 282 -10.50 82.55 -11.20
CA LEU A 282 -9.53 81.69 -11.91
C LEU A 282 -8.07 82.03 -11.55
N GLY A 283 -7.73 83.31 -11.48
CA GLY A 283 -6.38 83.77 -11.12
C GLY A 283 -6.05 83.61 -9.63
N GLU A 284 -7.08 83.56 -8.78
CA GLU A 284 -6.98 83.40 -7.33
C GLU A 284 -7.12 81.94 -6.87
N ALA A 285 -7.26 80.99 -7.80
CA ALA A 285 -7.47 79.56 -7.53
C ALA A 285 -8.72 79.26 -6.67
N ARG A 286 -9.77 80.08 -6.81
CA ARG A 286 -11.08 79.78 -6.20
C ARG A 286 -11.74 78.63 -6.97
N ALA A 287 -12.52 77.79 -6.28
CA ALA A 287 -13.23 76.68 -6.91
C ALA A 287 -14.51 77.17 -7.61
N ALA A 288 -14.82 76.63 -8.80
CA ALA A 288 -16.05 76.95 -9.54
C ALA A 288 -17.33 76.45 -8.83
N ARG A 289 -17.22 75.37 -8.05
CA ARG A 289 -18.31 74.68 -7.33
C ARG A 289 -19.47 74.27 -8.24
N PRO A 290 -19.46 73.04 -8.80
CA PRO A 290 -20.56 72.57 -9.62
C PRO A 290 -21.85 72.36 -8.81
N VAL A 291 -22.97 72.22 -9.53
CA VAL A 291 -24.29 71.97 -8.93
C VAL A 291 -24.33 70.64 -8.19
N HIS A 292 -23.65 69.61 -8.72
CA HIS A 292 -23.42 68.33 -8.06
C HIS A 292 -21.92 68.06 -7.99
N GLU A 293 -21.41 67.73 -6.81
CA GLU A 293 -20.02 67.40 -6.53
C GLU A 293 -19.88 65.91 -6.23
N ALA A 294 -18.85 65.26 -6.80
CA ALA A 294 -18.61 63.85 -6.52
C ALA A 294 -18.27 63.62 -5.04
N PRO A 295 -18.55 62.41 -4.50
CA PRO A 295 -18.16 62.08 -3.14
C PRO A 295 -16.65 62.19 -2.93
N ALA A 296 -16.23 62.48 -1.70
CA ALA A 296 -14.84 62.65 -1.29
C ALA A 296 -14.50 61.80 -0.05
N ASP A 297 -13.22 61.77 0.32
CA ASP A 297 -12.72 61.14 1.55
C ASP A 297 -13.03 59.63 1.70
N LEU A 298 -13.10 58.89 0.59
CA LEU A 298 -13.33 57.45 0.61
C LEU A 298 -12.24 56.73 1.41
N SER A 299 -12.68 56.01 2.44
CA SER A 299 -11.86 55.32 3.43
C SER A 299 -12.47 53.97 3.84
N LEU A 300 -11.62 53.07 4.34
CA LEU A 300 -11.99 51.75 4.85
C LEU A 300 -11.39 51.58 6.24
N SER A 301 -12.17 51.13 7.21
CA SER A 301 -11.76 51.10 8.62
C SER A 301 -10.74 50.02 8.98
N ALA A 302 -10.54 49.02 8.12
CA ALA A 302 -9.59 47.93 8.32
C ALA A 302 -8.98 47.51 6.99
N LEU A 303 -7.71 47.11 7.02
CA LEU A 303 -6.93 46.70 5.84
C LEU A 303 -6.39 45.28 6.00
N ALA A 304 -7.11 44.45 6.75
CA ALA A 304 -6.77 43.05 6.92
C ALA A 304 -8.02 42.21 7.22
N LEU A 305 -7.97 40.94 6.83
CA LEU A 305 -8.97 39.93 7.18
C LEU A 305 -8.29 38.57 7.40
N GLU A 306 -8.92 37.71 8.18
CA GLU A 306 -8.42 36.36 8.43
C GLU A 306 -8.94 35.41 7.36
N GLU A 307 -8.07 34.55 6.84
CA GLU A 307 -8.43 33.56 5.82
C GLU A 307 -9.35 32.46 6.34
N ALA A 308 -9.74 31.54 5.45
CA ALA A 308 -10.52 30.33 5.78
C ALA A 308 -11.82 30.59 6.56
N ARG A 309 -12.33 31.83 6.54
CA ARG A 309 -13.54 32.28 7.24
C ARG A 309 -14.59 32.75 6.24
N PRO A 310 -15.53 31.86 5.86
CA PRO A 310 -16.60 32.21 4.95
C PRO A 310 -17.41 33.43 5.43
N GLY A 311 -17.56 34.44 4.57
CA GLY A 311 -18.33 35.64 4.89
C GLY A 311 -17.65 36.61 5.87
N ALA A 312 -16.32 36.52 6.03
CA ALA A 312 -15.57 37.39 6.93
C ALA A 312 -15.82 38.89 6.65
N ALA A 313 -16.08 39.64 7.73
CA ALA A 313 -16.17 41.08 7.68
C ALA A 313 -14.77 41.70 7.61
N VAL A 314 -14.57 42.65 6.69
CA VAL A 314 -13.33 43.44 6.61
C VAL A 314 -13.47 44.66 7.50
N GLY A 315 -14.37 45.57 7.15
CA GLY A 315 -14.51 46.85 7.82
C GLY A 315 -15.58 47.72 7.19
N THR A 316 -15.79 48.90 7.77
CA THR A 316 -16.77 49.86 7.28
C THR A 316 -16.16 50.80 6.26
N VAL A 317 -16.84 50.94 5.12
CA VAL A 317 -16.57 51.93 4.07
C VAL A 317 -17.22 53.24 4.48
N CYS A 318 -16.48 54.34 4.34
CA CYS A 318 -16.95 55.68 4.66
C CYS A 318 -16.48 56.67 3.60
N ALA A 319 -17.36 57.55 3.17
CA ALA A 319 -17.08 58.69 2.30
C ALA A 319 -18.01 59.84 2.69
N ARG A 320 -17.70 61.05 2.24
CA ARG A 320 -18.53 62.23 2.45
C ARG A 320 -18.91 62.82 1.11
N ASP A 321 -20.19 63.14 0.95
CA ASP A 321 -20.64 63.92 -0.18
C ASP A 321 -20.63 65.42 0.18
N PRO A 322 -19.97 66.30 -0.60
CA PRO A 322 -19.98 67.74 -0.34
C PRO A 322 -21.38 68.36 -0.36
N ASP A 323 -22.32 67.78 -1.11
CA ASP A 323 -23.70 68.28 -1.23
C ASP A 323 -24.64 67.69 -0.18
N GLY A 324 -24.17 66.69 0.57
CA GLY A 324 -24.95 65.98 1.58
C GLY A 324 -25.85 64.89 1.00
N ASP A 325 -25.61 64.48 -0.25
CA ASP A 325 -26.35 63.40 -0.89
C ASP A 325 -26.12 62.05 -0.22
N GLY A 326 -27.12 61.18 -0.33
CA GLY A 326 -27.00 59.78 0.11
C GLY A 326 -26.04 59.00 -0.78
N LEU A 327 -25.18 58.18 -0.17
CA LEU A 327 -24.14 57.43 -0.88
C LEU A 327 -24.49 55.94 -1.03
N THR A 328 -24.13 55.39 -2.18
CA THR A 328 -24.09 53.94 -2.42
C THR A 328 -22.64 53.51 -2.66
N TYR A 329 -22.33 52.28 -2.25
CA TYR A 329 -20.97 51.72 -2.33
C TYR A 329 -20.95 50.45 -3.17
N SER A 330 -19.88 50.28 -3.94
CA SER A 330 -19.60 49.05 -4.69
C SER A 330 -18.11 48.70 -4.61
N VAL A 331 -17.79 47.45 -4.96
CA VAL A 331 -16.44 46.88 -4.97
C VAL A 331 -16.23 46.14 -6.29
N ASP A 332 -15.01 46.16 -6.81
CA ASP A 332 -14.65 45.56 -8.11
C ASP A 332 -14.33 44.06 -8.08
N ASP A 333 -14.34 43.45 -6.89
CA ASP A 333 -14.07 42.02 -6.70
C ASP A 333 -15.37 41.25 -6.38
N ASP A 334 -15.68 40.27 -7.23
CA ASP A 334 -16.89 39.46 -7.14
C ASP A 334 -17.00 38.62 -5.86
N ARG A 335 -15.89 38.38 -5.14
CA ARG A 335 -15.90 37.68 -3.85
C ARG A 335 -16.48 38.53 -2.73
N PHE A 336 -16.45 39.85 -2.88
CA PHE A 336 -16.85 40.82 -1.88
C PHE A 336 -18.23 41.42 -2.17
N GLU A 337 -18.84 41.92 -1.11
CA GLU A 337 -20.02 42.77 -1.19
C GLU A 337 -19.96 43.87 -0.13
N VAL A 338 -20.64 44.99 -0.42
CA VAL A 338 -20.80 46.08 0.55
C VAL A 338 -22.25 46.07 1.05
N ALA A 339 -22.46 45.50 2.23
CA ALA A 339 -23.76 45.44 2.89
C ALA A 339 -24.02 46.73 3.67
N GLY A 340 -24.69 47.69 3.04
CA GLY A 340 -24.85 49.05 3.58
C GLY A 340 -23.51 49.78 3.55
N THR A 341 -22.81 49.82 4.67
CA THR A 341 -21.43 50.35 4.77
C THR A 341 -20.40 49.27 5.10
N LEU A 342 -20.80 48.03 5.39
CA LEU A 342 -19.87 46.96 5.76
C LEU A 342 -19.34 46.26 4.52
N LEU A 343 -18.03 46.36 4.27
CA LEU A 343 -17.34 45.51 3.32
C LEU A 343 -17.12 44.13 3.97
N LYS A 344 -17.61 43.09 3.32
CA LYS A 344 -17.40 41.70 3.73
C LYS A 344 -17.25 40.77 2.53
N LEU A 345 -16.72 39.57 2.75
CA LEU A 345 -16.86 38.47 1.81
C LEU A 345 -18.33 38.04 1.71
N LYS A 346 -18.74 37.58 0.52
CA LYS A 346 -20.06 36.96 0.32
C LYS A 346 -20.18 35.68 1.15
N ASP A 347 -21.41 35.33 1.50
CA ASP A 347 -21.68 34.11 2.28
C ASP A 347 -21.16 32.86 1.56
N GLY A 348 -20.44 32.01 2.28
CA GLY A 348 -19.82 30.80 1.73
C GLY A 348 -18.49 31.03 1.00
N ILE A 349 -18.04 32.27 0.82
CA ILE A 349 -16.74 32.60 0.20
C ILE A 349 -15.71 32.89 1.28
N ALA A 350 -14.58 32.19 1.21
CA ALA A 350 -13.36 32.45 1.98
C ALA A 350 -12.22 32.81 1.02
N VAL A 351 -11.17 33.41 1.57
CA VAL A 351 -9.90 33.61 0.87
C VAL A 351 -8.87 32.65 1.44
N ASP A 352 -7.77 32.51 0.72
CA ASP A 352 -6.68 31.57 0.93
C ASP A 352 -5.39 32.40 0.84
N PHE A 353 -4.63 32.44 1.94
CA PHE A 353 -3.42 33.22 2.11
C PHE A 353 -2.29 32.67 1.23
N GLU A 354 -2.16 31.35 1.13
CA GLU A 354 -1.17 30.67 0.30
C GLU A 354 -1.35 31.02 -1.18
N ALA A 355 -2.61 31.20 -1.61
CA ALA A 355 -2.96 31.60 -2.97
C ALA A 355 -2.80 33.12 -3.21
N GLU A 356 -3.30 33.94 -2.28
CA GLU A 356 -3.37 35.39 -2.47
C GLU A 356 -3.24 36.15 -1.12
N PRO A 357 -2.00 36.40 -0.64
CA PRO A 357 -1.77 36.99 0.68
C PRO A 357 -2.11 38.48 0.78
N VAL A 358 -2.32 39.14 -0.37
CA VAL A 358 -2.68 40.56 -0.46
C VAL A 358 -3.74 40.76 -1.55
N LEU A 359 -4.87 41.35 -1.17
CA LEU A 359 -5.99 41.65 -2.07
C LEU A 359 -5.99 43.14 -2.43
N CYS A 360 -6.04 43.46 -3.71
CA CYS A 360 -6.16 44.84 -4.20
C CYS A 360 -7.61 45.13 -4.61
N LEU A 361 -8.37 45.81 -3.75
CA LEU A 361 -9.79 46.12 -3.99
C LEU A 361 -9.97 47.58 -4.40
N ALA A 362 -10.72 47.85 -5.46
CA ALA A 362 -11.23 49.18 -5.78
C ALA A 362 -12.65 49.34 -5.23
N LEU A 363 -12.80 50.26 -4.28
CA LEU A 363 -14.11 50.66 -3.77
C LEU A 363 -14.57 51.93 -4.50
N THR A 364 -15.85 51.97 -4.86
CA THR A 364 -16.49 53.11 -5.51
C THR A 364 -17.65 53.60 -4.67
N ALA A 365 -17.63 54.89 -4.29
CA ALA A 365 -18.76 55.58 -3.70
C ALA A 365 -19.46 56.42 -4.77
N THR A 366 -20.78 56.30 -4.91
CA THR A 366 -21.60 57.02 -5.89
C THR A 366 -22.70 57.78 -5.18
N ASP A 367 -22.85 59.07 -5.51
CA ASP A 367 -23.90 59.94 -5.00
C ASP A 367 -25.26 59.67 -5.69
N SER A 368 -26.27 60.48 -5.34
CA SER A 368 -27.61 60.35 -5.92
C SER A 368 -27.70 60.90 -7.36
N SER A 369 -26.74 61.74 -7.76
CA SER A 369 -26.64 62.36 -9.08
C SER A 369 -25.91 61.48 -10.11
N GLY A 370 -25.24 60.41 -9.65
CA GLY A 370 -24.46 59.47 -10.45
C GLY A 370 -22.96 59.78 -10.53
N LEU A 371 -22.48 60.81 -9.83
CA LEU A 371 -21.05 61.11 -9.69
C LEU A 371 -20.41 60.16 -8.69
N SER A 372 -19.16 59.78 -8.94
CA SER A 372 -18.48 58.78 -8.12
C SER A 372 -17.00 59.07 -7.89
N VAL A 373 -16.49 58.54 -6.78
CA VAL A 373 -15.07 58.45 -6.47
C VAL A 373 -14.68 57.00 -6.28
N THR A 374 -13.57 56.60 -6.89
CA THR A 374 -13.01 55.25 -6.76
C THR A 374 -11.64 55.31 -6.13
N ARG A 375 -11.38 54.44 -5.15
CA ARG A 375 -10.09 54.32 -4.48
C ARG A 375 -9.70 52.86 -4.30
N ARG A 376 -8.42 52.56 -4.52
CA ARG A 376 -7.84 51.23 -4.27
C ARG A 376 -7.35 51.10 -2.83
N PHE A 377 -7.59 49.93 -2.26
CA PHE A 377 -7.16 49.50 -0.94
C PHE A 377 -6.42 48.18 -1.05
N GLU A 378 -5.28 48.08 -0.39
CA GLU A 378 -4.54 46.82 -0.23
C GLU A 378 -4.97 46.21 1.11
N LEU A 379 -5.53 45.01 1.07
CA LEU A 379 -5.95 44.24 2.23
C LEU A 379 -4.96 43.09 2.43
N ALA A 380 -4.35 43.02 3.62
CA ALA A 380 -3.55 41.88 4.01
C ALA A 380 -4.45 40.70 4.41
N VAL A 381 -4.27 39.55 3.78
CA VAL A 381 -4.82 38.30 4.28
C VAL A 381 -3.92 37.82 5.39
N ARG A 382 -4.51 37.45 6.53
CA ARG A 382 -3.79 36.89 7.66
C ARG A 382 -3.83 35.39 7.59
N ASP A 383 -2.63 34.84 7.56
CA ASP A 383 -2.29 33.44 7.73
C ASP A 383 -2.96 32.84 8.99
N VAL A 384 -3.72 31.75 8.84
CA VAL A 384 -4.37 31.00 9.92
C VAL A 384 -4.15 29.50 9.74
N ASN A 385 -3.36 28.91 10.65
CA ASN A 385 -3.09 27.47 10.68
C ASN A 385 -4.27 26.57 10.24
N GLU A 386 -4.07 25.86 9.14
CA GLU A 386 -4.94 24.83 8.59
C GLU A 386 -4.50 23.41 8.98
N ALA A 387 -5.39 22.44 8.77
CA ALA A 387 -5.02 21.05 8.95
C ALA A 387 -4.23 20.55 7.73
N PRO A 388 -3.27 19.63 7.92
CA PRO A 388 -2.54 19.04 6.82
C PRO A 388 -3.46 18.26 5.89
N ALA A 389 -3.04 18.11 4.64
CA ALA A 389 -3.69 17.22 3.69
C ALA A 389 -3.70 15.76 4.18
N ALA A 390 -4.65 14.96 3.68
CA ALA A 390 -4.78 13.57 4.07
C ALA A 390 -3.47 12.79 3.79
N PRO A 391 -2.96 12.02 4.77
CA PRO A 391 -1.70 11.29 4.60
C PRO A 391 -1.77 10.30 3.44
N THR A 392 -0.63 10.11 2.81
CA THR A 392 -0.41 9.17 1.70
C THR A 392 0.77 8.26 2.05
N LEU A 393 0.81 7.08 1.44
CA LEU A 393 1.90 6.13 1.56
C LEU A 393 2.53 5.94 0.19
N SER A 394 3.86 5.94 0.14
CA SER A 394 4.63 5.38 -0.98
C SER A 394 4.91 3.91 -0.67
N PRO A 395 4.05 2.97 -1.11
CA PRO A 395 4.15 1.57 -0.70
C PRO A 395 5.40 0.89 -1.27
N VAL A 396 5.93 -0.04 -0.51
CA VAL A 396 6.96 -1.02 -0.93
C VAL A 396 6.29 -2.40 -0.95
N PRO A 397 6.72 -3.34 -1.83
CA PRO A 397 6.20 -4.71 -1.80
C PRO A 397 6.30 -5.31 -0.39
N LEU A 398 5.15 -5.72 0.14
CA LEU A 398 5.01 -6.30 1.47
C LEU A 398 4.63 -7.76 1.29
N TYR A 399 5.63 -8.63 1.30
CA TYR A 399 5.38 -10.07 1.37
C TYR A 399 5.01 -10.46 2.80
N GLU A 400 4.14 -11.45 2.92
CA GLU A 400 3.82 -12.07 4.21
C GLU A 400 5.04 -12.73 4.87
N ASN A 401 4.88 -13.20 6.11
CA ASN A 401 5.89 -13.96 6.84
C ASN A 401 7.25 -13.25 7.03
N LEU A 402 7.28 -11.92 6.84
CA LEU A 402 8.44 -11.05 7.07
C LEU A 402 8.26 -10.19 8.34
N PRO A 403 8.83 -10.59 9.48
CA PRO A 403 8.72 -9.82 10.71
C PRO A 403 9.34 -8.43 10.60
N GLY A 404 8.61 -7.40 11.04
CA GLY A 404 9.12 -6.02 11.03
C GLY A 404 9.27 -5.38 9.65
N ALA A 405 8.59 -5.93 8.63
CA ALA A 405 8.68 -5.42 7.25
C ALA A 405 8.24 -3.96 7.13
N ASN A 406 8.91 -3.23 6.23
CA ASN A 406 8.60 -1.85 5.92
C ASN A 406 7.43 -1.77 4.94
N LEU A 407 6.43 -0.96 5.27
CA LEU A 407 5.28 -0.74 4.40
C LEU A 407 5.56 0.37 3.38
N GLY A 408 6.28 1.41 3.81
CA GLY A 408 6.58 2.54 2.96
C GLY A 408 6.73 3.85 3.73
N ARG A 409 6.99 4.93 3.01
CA ARG A 409 7.11 6.27 3.60
C ARG A 409 5.80 7.03 3.52
N LEU A 410 5.43 7.63 4.64
CA LEU A 410 4.29 8.52 4.79
C LEU A 410 4.64 9.92 4.32
N SER A 411 3.67 10.57 3.71
CA SER A 411 3.75 11.96 3.28
C SER A 411 2.38 12.63 3.33
N ALA A 412 2.39 13.90 3.70
CA ALA A 412 1.28 14.83 3.58
C ALA A 412 1.89 16.20 3.28
N ALA A 413 1.08 17.09 2.71
CA ALA A 413 1.42 18.49 2.53
C ALA A 413 0.61 19.29 3.54
N ASP A 414 1.24 20.30 4.11
CA ASP A 414 0.57 21.29 4.94
C ASP A 414 0.40 22.58 4.10
N PRO A 415 -0.79 23.20 4.06
CA PRO A 415 -0.95 24.52 3.46
C PRO A 415 -0.01 25.55 4.10
N ASP A 416 0.18 25.50 5.42
CA ASP A 416 1.03 26.43 6.16
C ASP A 416 2.51 26.26 5.82
N ALA A 417 3.11 27.33 5.29
CA ALA A 417 4.48 27.27 4.78
C ALA A 417 5.51 27.06 5.90
N GLY A 418 6.15 25.89 5.89
CA GLY A 418 7.25 25.55 6.81
C GLY A 418 6.80 24.73 8.02
N ASP A 419 5.53 24.33 8.07
CA ASP A 419 5.02 23.48 9.13
C ASP A 419 5.59 22.07 9.08
N SER A 420 5.90 21.53 10.27
CA SER A 420 6.47 20.19 10.42
C SER A 420 5.37 19.19 10.77
N LEU A 421 5.37 18.04 10.09
CA LEU A 421 4.35 17.02 10.28
C LEU A 421 4.81 15.88 11.20
N CYS A 422 3.91 15.45 12.08
CA CYS A 422 4.03 14.24 12.89
C CYS A 422 3.02 13.19 12.43
N PHE A 423 3.51 11.99 12.09
CA PHE A 423 2.65 10.87 11.70
C PHE A 423 2.49 9.87 12.84
N SER A 424 1.27 9.37 13.01
CA SER A 424 0.96 8.34 14.01
C SER A 424 -0.11 7.37 13.50
N THR A 425 -0.17 6.20 14.11
CA THR A 425 -1.23 5.21 13.89
C THR A 425 -1.63 4.59 15.21
N ALA A 426 -2.90 4.21 15.31
CA ALA A 426 -3.45 3.52 16.49
C ALA A 426 -3.42 1.99 16.34
N ASP A 427 -3.10 1.45 15.16
CA ASP A 427 -2.98 0.00 14.97
C ASP A 427 -1.68 -0.50 15.62
N GLU A 428 -1.83 -1.34 16.65
CA GLU A 428 -0.72 -1.81 17.48
C GLU A 428 0.29 -2.66 16.71
N ARG A 429 -0.08 -3.24 15.56
CA ARG A 429 0.84 -4.02 14.71
C ARG A 429 1.90 -3.15 14.04
N PHE A 430 1.66 -1.84 13.92
CA PHE A 430 2.50 -0.93 13.18
C PHE A 430 3.16 0.13 14.07
N GLU A 431 4.24 0.70 13.54
CA GLU A 431 4.89 1.86 14.11
C GLU A 431 5.40 2.79 13.02
N VAL A 432 5.47 4.08 13.36
CA VAL A 432 6.13 5.09 12.55
C VAL A 432 7.51 5.34 13.14
N VAL A 433 8.55 5.11 12.34
CA VAL A 433 9.95 5.31 12.72
C VAL A 433 10.59 6.36 11.80
N ASP A 434 11.69 6.97 12.24
CA ASP A 434 12.43 8.01 11.51
C ASP A 434 11.54 9.16 11.00
N GLY A 435 10.48 9.48 11.76
CA GLY A 435 9.52 10.54 11.47
C GLY A 435 8.43 10.19 10.45
N ASN A 436 8.69 9.31 9.48
CA ASN A 436 7.71 9.00 8.42
C ASN A 436 7.74 7.59 7.82
N LEU A 437 8.60 6.68 8.28
CA LEU A 437 8.61 5.31 7.78
C LEU A 437 7.58 4.47 8.54
N LEU A 438 6.54 4.02 7.86
CA LEU A 438 5.58 3.07 8.41
C LEU A 438 6.11 1.64 8.23
N ARG A 439 6.17 0.88 9.31
CA ARG A 439 6.59 -0.53 9.30
C ARG A 439 5.80 -1.37 10.30
N LEU A 440 5.84 -2.68 10.15
CA LEU A 440 5.43 -3.61 11.19
C LEU A 440 6.36 -3.50 12.39
N ARG A 441 5.83 -3.71 13.60
CA ARG A 441 6.65 -3.84 14.79
C ARG A 441 7.54 -5.07 14.72
N GLU A 442 8.65 -5.03 15.45
CA GLU A 442 9.56 -6.16 15.56
C GLU A 442 8.82 -7.41 16.06
N GLY A 443 9.03 -8.54 15.38
CA GLY A 443 8.38 -9.82 15.69
C GLY A 443 6.93 -9.95 15.17
N VAL A 444 6.34 -8.90 14.60
CA VAL A 444 5.02 -8.98 13.95
C VAL A 444 5.20 -9.26 12.46
N SER A 445 4.59 -10.34 11.97
CA SER A 445 4.43 -10.67 10.56
C SER A 445 2.95 -10.73 10.18
N LEU A 446 2.68 -10.70 8.88
CA LEU A 446 1.35 -10.91 8.30
C LEU A 446 1.30 -12.31 7.67
N ASP A 447 0.09 -12.81 7.47
CA ASP A 447 -0.26 -14.10 6.86
C ASP A 447 -1.31 -13.79 5.79
N PHE A 448 -0.99 -14.08 4.53
CA PHE A 448 -1.79 -13.74 3.35
C PHE A 448 -3.08 -14.56 3.30
N GLU A 449 -3.02 -15.85 3.64
CA GLU A 449 -4.14 -16.78 3.69
C GLU A 449 -5.22 -16.29 4.68
N THR A 450 -4.80 -15.57 5.71
CA THR A 450 -5.68 -14.96 6.71
C THR A 450 -6.12 -13.55 6.31
N GLU A 451 -5.19 -12.70 5.86
CA GLU A 451 -5.45 -11.28 5.56
C GLU A 451 -4.60 -10.79 4.37
N ALA A 452 -5.09 -11.04 3.14
CA ALA A 452 -4.45 -10.62 1.88
C ALA A 452 -4.29 -9.09 1.67
N GLY A 453 -4.81 -8.27 2.58
CA GLY A 453 -4.68 -6.82 2.53
C GLY A 453 -5.11 -6.16 3.82
N ILE A 454 -4.32 -5.18 4.27
CA ILE A 454 -4.53 -4.46 5.52
C ILE A 454 -5.00 -3.02 5.25
N ALA A 455 -5.75 -2.46 6.18
CA ALA A 455 -6.16 -1.06 6.16
C ALA A 455 -5.64 -0.35 7.41
N VAL A 456 -4.61 0.49 7.25
CA VAL A 456 -3.97 1.18 8.38
C VAL A 456 -4.49 2.62 8.46
N LEU A 457 -5.18 2.97 9.54
CA LEU A 457 -5.56 4.36 9.80
C LEU A 457 -4.34 5.15 10.28
N VAL A 458 -3.93 6.14 9.49
CA VAL A 458 -2.79 7.01 9.79
C VAL A 458 -3.28 8.45 9.98
N ARG A 459 -2.78 9.10 11.03
CA ARG A 459 -2.99 10.51 11.33
C ARG A 459 -1.73 11.31 10.99
N ALA A 460 -1.90 12.40 10.25
CA ALA A 460 -0.90 13.46 10.11
C ALA A 460 -1.33 14.64 10.98
N THR A 461 -0.45 15.13 11.85
CA THR A 461 -0.69 16.29 12.73
C THR A 461 0.36 17.35 12.41
N ASP A 462 -0.08 18.60 12.27
CA ASP A 462 0.80 19.75 12.08
C ASP A 462 1.53 20.12 13.39
N SER A 463 2.28 21.22 13.37
CA SER A 463 3.03 21.67 14.55
C SER A 463 2.17 22.39 15.59
N HIS A 464 0.94 22.79 15.23
CA HIS A 464 0.00 23.57 16.03
C HIS A 464 -1.18 22.75 16.58
N GLY A 465 -1.25 21.45 16.24
CA GLY A 465 -2.20 20.47 16.72
C GLY A 465 -3.42 20.16 15.82
N LEU A 466 -3.58 20.77 14.65
CA LEU A 466 -4.61 20.31 13.70
C LEU A 466 -4.12 19.05 12.97
N TRP A 467 -5.09 18.25 12.54
CA TRP A 467 -4.78 16.93 12.01
C TRP A 467 -5.82 16.45 11.01
N THR A 468 -5.34 15.59 10.11
CA THR A 468 -6.18 14.80 9.20
C THR A 468 -5.79 13.33 9.32
N GLU A 469 -6.76 12.44 9.11
CA GLU A 469 -6.54 11.00 9.10
C GLU A 469 -6.97 10.37 7.77
N ARG A 470 -6.33 9.24 7.42
CA ARG A 470 -6.69 8.45 6.25
C ARG A 470 -6.45 6.97 6.50
N SER A 471 -7.40 6.14 6.06
CA SER A 471 -7.20 4.69 5.98
C SER A 471 -6.41 4.35 4.71
N LEU A 472 -5.23 3.77 4.89
CA LEU A 472 -4.30 3.41 3.82
C LEU A 472 -4.41 1.90 3.57
N ALA A 473 -4.90 1.52 2.41
CA ALA A 473 -4.96 0.12 1.98
C ALA A 473 -3.58 -0.33 1.49
N VAL A 474 -3.05 -1.41 2.08
CA VAL A 474 -1.78 -2.02 1.69
C VAL A 474 -2.03 -3.48 1.32
N PRO A 475 -1.79 -3.89 0.07
CA PRO A 475 -1.88 -5.29 -0.30
C PRO A 475 -0.74 -6.07 0.38
N VAL A 476 -1.08 -7.23 0.91
CA VAL A 476 -0.10 -8.24 1.31
C VAL A 476 0.14 -9.14 0.10
N LEU A 477 1.40 -9.41 -0.20
CA LEU A 477 1.77 -10.30 -1.28
C LEU A 477 2.02 -11.69 -0.71
N ASP A 478 1.34 -12.65 -1.33
CA ASP A 478 1.52 -14.08 -1.14
C ASP A 478 3.00 -14.47 -1.34
N ALA A 479 3.54 -15.24 -0.40
CA ALA A 479 4.87 -15.80 -0.47
C ALA A 479 4.86 -17.26 -0.04
N ASN A 480 5.43 -18.12 -0.89
CA ASN A 480 5.46 -19.57 -0.71
C ASN A 480 5.68 -20.00 0.75
N ASP A 481 4.73 -20.75 1.28
CA ASP A 481 4.75 -21.37 2.59
C ASP A 481 5.17 -22.84 2.53
N SER A 482 5.65 -23.37 3.66
CA SER A 482 5.97 -24.80 3.73
C SER A 482 4.71 -25.64 3.93
N PRO A 483 4.67 -26.88 3.40
CA PRO A 483 3.59 -27.81 3.68
C PRO A 483 3.40 -28.04 5.18
N ARG A 484 2.21 -28.44 5.59
CA ARG A 484 1.87 -28.76 6.98
C ARG A 484 1.00 -30.03 7.09
N ASP A 485 0.92 -30.56 8.31
CA ASP A 485 0.05 -31.69 8.65
C ASP A 485 0.29 -32.95 7.77
N ILE A 486 1.55 -33.40 7.70
CA ILE A 486 1.88 -34.67 7.06
C ILE A 486 1.20 -35.79 7.87
N ARG A 487 0.35 -36.58 7.21
CA ARG A 487 -0.34 -37.73 7.79
C ARG A 487 -0.04 -38.98 6.99
N LEU A 488 0.01 -40.11 7.69
CA LEU A 488 0.15 -41.45 7.13
C LEU A 488 -1.04 -42.29 7.60
N SER A 489 -1.66 -43.03 6.68
CA SER A 489 -2.87 -43.81 6.99
C SER A 489 -2.64 -45.12 7.74
N GLY A 490 -1.41 -45.63 7.75
CA GLY A 490 -1.06 -46.91 8.37
C GLY A 490 0.16 -46.81 9.27
N PHE A 491 0.24 -47.70 10.25
CA PHE A 491 1.25 -47.67 11.32
C PHE A 491 1.86 -49.05 11.60
N SER A 492 1.62 -50.02 10.72
CA SER A 492 2.16 -51.36 10.87
C SER A 492 2.35 -52.06 9.53
N LEU A 493 3.30 -52.99 9.48
CA LEU A 493 3.53 -53.92 8.38
C LEU A 493 3.62 -55.33 8.92
N ARG A 494 3.26 -56.34 8.12
CA ARG A 494 3.65 -57.72 8.44
C ARG A 494 5.07 -57.95 7.98
N GLU A 495 5.83 -58.72 8.77
CA GLU A 495 7.12 -59.21 8.31
C GLU A 495 6.97 -60.23 7.17
N ASN A 496 8.08 -60.57 6.53
CA ASN A 496 8.16 -61.54 5.43
C ASN A 496 7.29 -61.23 4.19
N GLU A 497 6.64 -60.07 4.16
CA GLU A 497 5.84 -59.59 3.03
C GLU A 497 6.65 -58.62 2.16
N ALA A 498 7.21 -59.13 1.06
CA ALA A 498 8.03 -58.33 0.16
C ALA A 498 7.21 -57.22 -0.52
N GLY A 499 7.70 -55.98 -0.45
CA GLY A 499 7.04 -54.82 -1.07
C GLY A 499 5.75 -54.37 -0.35
N ALA A 500 5.58 -54.76 0.92
CA ALA A 500 4.39 -54.44 1.71
C ALA A 500 4.11 -52.94 1.77
N VAL A 501 2.83 -52.61 1.72
CA VAL A 501 2.33 -51.22 1.71
C VAL A 501 2.02 -50.78 3.12
N VAL A 502 2.62 -49.67 3.56
CA VAL A 502 2.33 -49.07 4.87
C VAL A 502 1.01 -48.32 4.83
N GLY A 503 0.86 -47.43 3.83
CA GLY A 503 -0.32 -46.57 3.73
C GLY A 503 -0.11 -45.39 2.79
N THR A 504 -1.12 -44.52 2.73
CA THR A 504 -1.09 -43.31 1.92
C THR A 504 -0.67 -42.10 2.76
N LEU A 505 0.18 -41.26 2.17
CA LEU A 505 0.62 -39.98 2.69
C LEU A 505 -0.27 -38.85 2.19
N THR A 506 -0.56 -37.90 3.07
CA THR A 506 -1.25 -36.65 2.74
C THR A 506 -0.60 -35.50 3.47
N ALA A 507 -0.60 -34.31 2.88
CA ALA A 507 -0.21 -33.05 3.51
C ALA A 507 -1.16 -31.97 3.00
N VAL A 508 -1.18 -30.81 3.65
CA VAL A 508 -1.88 -29.62 3.17
C VAL A 508 -0.88 -28.49 3.03
N ASP A 509 -1.00 -27.70 1.98
CA ASP A 509 -0.27 -26.45 1.85
C ASP A 509 -1.15 -25.28 2.30
N PRO A 510 -0.61 -24.27 3.02
CA PRO A 510 -1.24 -22.96 3.07
C PRO A 510 -1.49 -22.36 1.68
N ASP A 511 -0.54 -22.51 0.75
CA ASP A 511 -0.59 -21.88 -0.56
C ASP A 511 -1.68 -22.49 -1.45
N ALA A 512 -2.51 -21.64 -2.04
CA ALA A 512 -3.66 -22.08 -2.78
C ALA A 512 -3.29 -22.75 -4.12
N GLY A 513 -3.48 -24.07 -4.19
CA GLY A 513 -3.29 -24.85 -5.42
C GLY A 513 -1.94 -25.54 -5.52
N ASP A 514 -1.14 -25.46 -4.46
CA ASP A 514 0.16 -26.10 -4.37
C ASP A 514 0.08 -27.63 -4.31
N THR A 515 1.13 -28.26 -4.83
CA THR A 515 1.27 -29.71 -4.91
C THR A 515 2.51 -30.19 -4.15
N HIS A 516 2.43 -31.38 -3.56
CA HIS A 516 3.49 -31.92 -2.71
C HIS A 516 4.16 -33.15 -3.27
N ARG A 517 5.44 -33.27 -2.98
CA ARG A 517 6.22 -34.49 -3.15
C ARG A 517 6.73 -34.99 -1.81
N PHE A 518 6.48 -36.27 -1.54
CA PHE A 518 6.96 -36.94 -0.34
C PHE A 518 8.28 -37.68 -0.58
N ARG A 519 9.10 -37.76 0.47
CA ARG A 519 10.29 -38.60 0.57
C ARG A 519 10.35 -39.23 1.95
N VAL A 520 11.00 -40.38 2.04
CA VAL A 520 11.28 -41.09 3.29
C VAL A 520 12.79 -41.22 3.45
N ASP A 521 13.28 -41.14 4.68
CA ASP A 521 14.71 -41.19 5.04
C ASP A 521 15.30 -42.61 5.07
N ASP A 522 14.46 -43.64 5.16
CA ASP A 522 14.87 -45.05 5.21
C ASP A 522 14.98 -45.67 3.81
N GLU A 523 16.15 -46.24 3.49
CA GLU A 523 16.45 -46.81 2.18
C GLU A 523 15.63 -48.05 1.81
N ARG A 524 15.03 -48.74 2.78
CA ARG A 524 14.18 -49.92 2.53
C ARG A 524 12.82 -49.52 1.95
N PHE A 525 12.41 -48.27 2.16
CA PHE A 525 11.13 -47.74 1.75
C PHE A 525 11.24 -46.92 0.46
N GLU A 526 10.12 -46.80 -0.22
CA GLU A 526 9.92 -45.87 -1.33
C GLU A 526 8.54 -45.23 -1.21
N VAL A 527 8.40 -44.05 -1.83
CA VAL A 527 7.10 -43.39 -1.99
C VAL A 527 6.69 -43.44 -3.45
N ALA A 528 5.71 -44.26 -3.77
CA ALA A 528 5.15 -44.42 -5.11
C ALA A 528 3.88 -43.55 -5.25
N GLY A 529 4.03 -42.37 -5.85
CA GLY A 529 2.98 -41.35 -5.83
C GLY A 529 2.81 -40.81 -4.41
N ASN A 530 1.70 -41.18 -3.75
CA ASN A 530 1.44 -40.88 -2.33
C ASN A 530 1.46 -42.15 -1.46
N LEU A 531 1.87 -43.30 -1.99
CA LEU A 531 1.86 -44.55 -1.26
C LEU A 531 3.24 -44.83 -0.66
N LEU A 532 3.34 -44.90 0.67
CA LEU A 532 4.54 -45.36 1.35
C LEU A 532 4.52 -46.90 1.40
N LYS A 533 5.55 -47.53 0.83
CA LYS A 533 5.71 -48.99 0.78
C LYS A 533 7.18 -49.39 0.90
N LEU A 534 7.42 -50.65 1.23
CA LEU A 534 8.74 -51.27 1.05
C LEU A 534 9.06 -51.35 -0.44
N LYS A 535 10.34 -51.22 -0.80
CA LYS A 535 10.79 -51.45 -2.18
C LYS A 535 10.51 -52.88 -2.61
N ASP A 536 10.33 -53.07 -3.92
CA ASP A 536 10.08 -54.41 -4.48
C ASP A 536 11.20 -55.40 -4.09
N GLY A 537 10.79 -56.55 -3.57
CA GLY A 537 11.70 -57.60 -3.11
C GLY A 537 12.29 -57.40 -1.70
N ILE A 538 12.02 -56.26 -1.05
CA ILE A 538 12.40 -56.03 0.35
C ILE A 538 11.27 -56.48 1.26
N ALA A 539 11.57 -57.39 2.19
CA ALA A 539 10.74 -57.75 3.32
C ALA A 539 11.43 -57.32 4.62
N LEU A 540 10.64 -57.11 5.67
CA LEU A 540 11.14 -56.89 7.02
C LEU A 540 11.12 -58.22 7.78
N ASP A 541 11.86 -58.23 8.89
CA ASP A 541 12.05 -59.34 9.82
C ASP A 541 11.79 -58.72 11.23
N HIS A 542 10.83 -59.28 11.96
CA HIS A 542 10.40 -58.78 13.27
C HIS A 542 11.48 -58.98 14.32
N GLU A 543 12.12 -60.14 14.31
CA GLU A 543 13.19 -60.55 15.22
C GLU A 543 14.40 -59.62 15.08
N ALA A 544 14.64 -59.12 13.87
CA ALA A 544 15.65 -58.09 13.62
C ALA A 544 15.21 -56.72 14.15
N ALA A 545 13.96 -56.30 13.94
CA ALA A 545 13.41 -55.05 14.46
C ALA A 545 11.87 -54.99 14.51
N ALA A 546 11.29 -55.16 15.70
CA ALA A 546 9.85 -55.06 15.95
C ALA A 546 9.24 -53.66 15.70
N THR A 547 10.07 -52.60 15.66
CA THR A 547 9.61 -51.22 15.44
C THR A 547 10.58 -50.44 14.57
N LEU A 548 10.05 -49.60 13.68
CA LEU A 548 10.82 -48.72 12.81
C LEU A 548 10.45 -47.26 13.03
N HIS A 549 11.44 -46.38 13.01
CA HIS A 549 11.24 -44.93 13.04
C HIS A 549 11.61 -44.36 11.68
N LEU A 550 10.65 -43.70 11.04
CA LEU A 550 10.82 -43.08 9.73
C LEU A 550 10.65 -41.57 9.87
N GLN A 551 11.43 -40.79 9.13
CA GLN A 551 11.10 -39.40 8.83
C GLN A 551 10.57 -39.29 7.42
N VAL A 552 9.34 -38.77 7.30
CA VAL A 552 8.75 -38.44 6.02
C VAL A 552 8.83 -36.93 5.82
N THR A 553 9.42 -36.52 4.71
CA THR A 553 9.53 -35.13 4.29
C THR A 553 8.53 -34.85 3.18
N ALA A 554 7.69 -33.83 3.35
CA ALA A 554 6.90 -33.25 2.27
C ALA A 554 7.57 -31.98 1.78
N THR A 555 7.68 -31.82 0.47
CA THR A 555 8.18 -30.62 -0.18
C THR A 555 7.12 -30.10 -1.15
N ASP A 556 6.80 -28.82 -1.08
CA ASP A 556 5.87 -28.15 -2.00
C ASP A 556 6.41 -28.07 -3.45
N HIS A 557 5.63 -27.46 -4.34
CA HIS A 557 5.99 -27.24 -5.75
C HIS A 557 6.59 -28.49 -6.42
N ASP A 558 5.97 -29.65 -6.19
CA ASP A 558 6.41 -30.96 -6.69
C ASP A 558 7.86 -31.33 -6.32
N GLY A 559 8.36 -30.79 -5.20
CA GLY A 559 9.67 -31.12 -4.65
C GLY A 559 10.75 -30.06 -4.87
N GLN A 560 10.39 -28.81 -5.16
CA GLN A 560 11.36 -27.75 -5.49
C GLN A 560 11.35 -26.54 -4.55
N GLY A 561 10.34 -26.36 -3.68
CA GLY A 561 10.32 -25.25 -2.73
C GLY A 561 10.57 -25.70 -1.30
N LEU A 562 9.74 -25.22 -0.37
CA LEU A 562 9.93 -25.42 1.06
C LEU A 562 9.54 -26.83 1.49
N SER A 563 10.13 -27.29 2.59
CA SER A 563 9.99 -28.66 3.06
C SER A 563 9.77 -28.73 4.57
N VAL A 564 8.93 -29.68 4.99
CA VAL A 564 8.75 -30.04 6.40
C VAL A 564 8.93 -31.55 6.57
N ALA A 565 9.54 -31.97 7.68
CA ALA A 565 9.74 -33.38 8.02
C ALA A 565 8.92 -33.77 9.25
N THR A 566 8.23 -34.91 9.20
CA THR A 566 7.43 -35.46 10.30
C THR A 566 7.88 -36.89 10.60
N PRO A 567 8.18 -37.22 11.87
CA PRO A 567 8.52 -38.58 12.27
C PRO A 567 7.28 -39.47 12.38
N PHE A 568 7.41 -40.73 11.99
CA PHE A 568 6.42 -41.80 12.14
C PHE A 568 7.07 -43.03 12.78
N THR A 569 6.33 -43.73 13.63
CA THR A 569 6.73 -45.02 14.18
C THR A 569 5.84 -46.11 13.60
N LEU A 570 6.44 -47.14 13.02
CA LEU A 570 5.76 -48.30 12.47
C LEU A 570 6.04 -49.53 13.32
N ALA A 571 5.01 -50.34 13.57
CA ALA A 571 5.16 -51.68 14.13
C ALA A 571 5.41 -52.70 13.02
N VAL A 572 6.43 -53.55 13.18
CA VAL A 572 6.59 -54.75 12.39
C VAL A 572 5.83 -55.85 13.14
N CYS A 573 4.77 -56.38 12.54
CA CYS A 573 3.96 -57.43 13.13
C CYS A 573 4.64 -58.77 12.89
N ASP A 574 4.91 -59.44 14.01
CA ASP A 574 5.39 -60.81 14.13
C ASP A 574 4.47 -61.79 13.37
N VAL A 575 5.04 -62.68 12.56
CA VAL A 575 4.37 -63.75 11.81
C VAL A 575 5.08 -65.08 12.05
N PRO A 576 4.40 -66.08 12.66
CA PRO A 576 5.04 -67.34 13.01
C PRO A 576 5.75 -68.04 11.84
N GLU A 577 6.98 -68.44 12.06
CA GLU A 577 7.82 -69.21 11.15
C GLU A 577 7.86 -70.70 11.49
N ALA A 578 8.35 -71.49 10.53
CA ALA A 578 8.56 -72.92 10.77
C ALA A 578 9.97 -73.16 11.34
N PRO A 579 10.12 -74.03 12.35
CA PRO A 579 11.42 -74.43 12.85
C PRO A 579 12.18 -75.30 11.85
N VAL A 580 13.51 -75.22 11.91
CA VAL A 580 14.45 -76.08 11.18
C VAL A 580 15.05 -77.09 12.13
N PHE A 581 14.84 -78.38 11.86
CA PHE A 581 15.41 -79.48 12.63
C PHE A 581 16.74 -79.98 12.05
N GLY A 582 17.64 -80.41 12.92
CA GLY A 582 18.94 -81.02 12.60
C GLY A 582 19.41 -81.98 13.69
N GLY A 583 20.71 -82.28 13.70
CA GLY A 583 21.30 -83.22 14.66
C GLY A 583 21.10 -84.70 14.30
N THR A 584 21.32 -85.57 15.27
CA THR A 584 21.25 -87.03 15.11
C THR A 584 19.88 -87.53 15.60
N GLY A 585 18.97 -87.76 14.66
CA GLY A 585 17.63 -88.35 14.91
C GLY A 585 17.55 -89.86 14.67
N THR A 586 18.68 -90.56 14.63
CA THR A 586 18.74 -91.99 14.36
C THR A 586 19.59 -92.72 15.39
N GLY A 587 19.14 -93.87 15.84
CA GLY A 587 19.90 -94.78 16.70
C GLY A 587 19.81 -96.23 16.22
N THR A 588 20.67 -97.09 16.75
CA THR A 588 20.64 -98.54 16.48
C THR A 588 20.75 -99.30 17.79
N VAL A 589 19.93 -100.35 17.93
CA VAL A 589 19.91 -101.31 19.03
C VAL A 589 19.94 -102.71 18.43
N ILE A 590 20.36 -103.71 19.22
CA ILE A 590 20.48 -105.11 18.77
C ILE A 590 19.43 -105.95 19.48
N GLU A 591 18.79 -106.87 18.76
CA GLU A 591 17.60 -107.62 19.20
C GLU A 591 17.73 -108.40 20.52
N ASP A 592 18.92 -108.90 20.84
CA ASP A 592 19.19 -109.79 21.98
C ASP A 592 19.98 -109.11 23.10
N ASP A 593 20.17 -107.80 23.00
CA ASP A 593 20.90 -107.01 23.99
C ASP A 593 19.96 -105.98 24.63
N GLU A 594 20.05 -105.80 25.95
CA GLU A 594 19.43 -104.68 26.67
C GLU A 594 20.17 -103.38 26.32
N SER A 595 20.11 -103.02 25.05
CA SER A 595 20.92 -101.99 24.44
C SER A 595 20.22 -100.64 24.52
N ILE A 596 20.98 -99.65 24.97
CA ILE A 596 20.57 -98.25 24.93
C ILE A 596 21.17 -97.59 23.70
N THR A 597 20.42 -96.70 23.05
CA THR A 597 20.95 -95.81 22.04
C THR A 597 20.55 -94.38 22.35
N TYR A 598 21.38 -93.42 21.99
CA TYR A 598 21.18 -92.02 22.34
C TYR A 598 21.66 -91.12 21.21
N GLY A 599 21.19 -89.89 21.21
CA GLY A 599 21.57 -88.88 20.24
C GLY A 599 21.13 -87.51 20.68
N ARG A 600 21.36 -86.53 19.80
CA ARG A 600 20.96 -85.15 20.03
C ARG A 600 20.30 -84.58 18.79
N LEU A 601 19.02 -84.25 18.88
CA LEU A 601 18.34 -83.42 17.90
C LEU A 601 18.64 -81.95 18.18
N THR A 602 18.70 -81.15 17.12
CA THR A 602 18.77 -79.68 17.24
C THR A 602 17.56 -79.07 16.56
N VAL A 603 17.08 -77.95 17.10
CA VAL A 603 16.03 -77.15 16.47
C VAL A 603 16.45 -75.69 16.48
N THR A 604 16.21 -75.00 15.38
CA THR A 604 16.39 -73.56 15.27
C THR A 604 15.10 -72.99 14.72
N ASP A 605 14.52 -72.06 15.45
CA ASP A 605 13.26 -71.40 15.14
C ASP A 605 13.50 -69.89 15.18
N PRO A 606 13.18 -69.14 14.10
CA PRO A 606 13.27 -67.69 14.08
C PRO A 606 12.47 -67.04 15.22
N ASP A 607 11.28 -67.56 15.52
CA ASP A 607 10.39 -66.97 16.51
C ASP A 607 11.01 -66.95 17.92
N ALA A 608 10.86 -65.82 18.61
CA ALA A 608 11.43 -65.60 19.94
C ALA A 608 11.03 -66.69 20.96
N GLY A 609 12.01 -67.50 21.38
CA GLY A 609 11.84 -68.52 22.41
C GLY A 609 11.31 -69.88 21.91
N GLN A 610 11.18 -70.08 20.59
CA GLN A 610 10.64 -71.31 20.02
C GLN A 610 11.72 -72.36 19.64
N SER A 611 13.01 -72.01 19.75
CA SER A 611 14.17 -72.89 19.51
C SER A 611 14.44 -73.92 20.63
N SER A 612 13.45 -74.74 20.98
CA SER A 612 13.61 -75.84 21.95
C SER A 612 12.64 -76.99 21.69
N PHE A 613 12.85 -78.14 22.33
CA PHE A 613 11.95 -79.28 22.28
C PHE A 613 10.94 -79.28 23.44
N ARG A 614 9.79 -79.91 23.22
CA ARG A 614 8.89 -80.29 24.30
C ARG A 614 9.39 -81.59 24.90
N GLU A 615 9.86 -81.51 26.14
CA GLU A 615 10.28 -82.68 26.93
C GLU A 615 9.17 -83.75 26.92
N ALA A 616 9.55 -84.98 26.58
CA ALA A 616 8.61 -86.08 26.43
C ALA A 616 9.27 -87.43 26.74
N VAL A 617 8.48 -88.31 27.35
CA VAL A 617 8.76 -89.75 27.42
C VAL A 617 7.71 -90.46 26.57
N LEU A 618 8.15 -91.18 25.55
CA LEU A 618 7.31 -91.85 24.57
C LEU A 618 7.59 -93.35 24.60
N GLU A 619 6.56 -94.12 24.91
CA GLU A 619 6.61 -95.58 24.87
C GLU A 619 6.15 -96.05 23.48
N SER A 620 6.89 -96.98 22.88
CA SER A 620 6.50 -97.67 21.66
C SER A 620 6.20 -99.15 21.94
N ALA A 621 6.06 -99.94 20.88
CA ALA A 621 6.07 -101.38 21.04
C ALA A 621 7.46 -101.89 21.49
N TYR A 622 8.54 -101.27 21.06
CA TYR A 622 9.88 -101.86 21.14
C TYR A 622 10.79 -101.25 22.22
N GLY A 623 10.38 -100.14 22.83
CA GLY A 623 11.20 -99.43 23.81
C GLY A 623 10.58 -98.13 24.29
N THR A 624 11.34 -97.46 25.15
CA THR A 624 10.97 -96.17 25.73
C THR A 624 11.99 -95.10 25.31
N LEU A 625 11.52 -94.05 24.65
CA LEU A 625 12.30 -92.85 24.30
C LEU A 625 12.07 -91.76 25.33
N SER A 626 13.13 -91.12 25.82
CA SER A 626 13.08 -89.85 26.55
C SER A 626 13.82 -88.78 25.76
N ILE A 627 13.26 -87.58 25.63
CA ILE A 627 13.93 -86.39 25.07
C ILE A 627 13.73 -85.20 26.00
N ASP A 628 14.79 -84.43 26.25
CA ASP A 628 14.73 -83.19 27.05
C ASP A 628 14.46 -81.94 26.19
N ARG A 629 14.52 -80.74 26.79
CA ARG A 629 14.27 -79.48 26.06
C ARG A 629 15.42 -79.10 25.12
N GLU A 630 16.62 -79.55 25.43
CA GLU A 630 17.87 -79.33 24.70
C GLU A 630 18.01 -80.25 23.48
N GLY A 631 17.15 -81.27 23.39
CA GLY A 631 17.06 -82.22 22.29
C GLY A 631 17.92 -83.46 22.48
N ASP A 632 18.54 -83.63 23.65
CA ASP A 632 19.25 -84.84 24.02
C ASP A 632 18.23 -85.95 24.29
N TRP A 633 18.38 -87.07 23.60
CA TRP A 633 17.43 -88.18 23.68
C TRP A 633 18.12 -89.50 23.97
N ILE A 634 17.43 -90.35 24.73
CA ILE A 634 17.84 -91.70 25.09
C ILE A 634 16.69 -92.64 24.77
N TYR A 635 16.99 -93.72 24.06
CA TYR A 635 16.06 -94.81 23.80
C TYR A 635 16.54 -96.07 24.51
N ILE A 636 15.70 -96.61 25.37
CA ILE A 636 15.92 -97.87 26.09
C ILE A 636 15.10 -98.94 25.36
N PHE A 637 15.79 -99.92 24.79
CA PHE A 637 15.15 -101.04 24.12
C PHE A 637 14.61 -102.06 25.14
N ASP A 638 13.32 -102.37 25.08
CA ASP A 638 12.63 -103.35 25.94
C ASP A 638 11.86 -104.41 25.12
N GLY A 639 12.03 -104.38 23.79
CA GLY A 639 11.32 -105.24 22.86
C GLY A 639 11.97 -106.61 22.62
N HIS A 640 13.00 -107.00 23.36
CA HIS A 640 13.79 -108.21 23.11
C HIS A 640 12.93 -109.49 23.13
N ASP A 641 11.93 -109.59 24.00
CA ASP A 641 11.04 -110.76 24.10
C ASP A 641 9.97 -110.84 23.00
N ARG A 642 9.91 -109.86 22.08
CA ARG A 642 8.84 -109.81 21.08
C ARG A 642 9.07 -110.82 19.97
N PRO A 643 8.05 -111.61 19.57
CA PRO A 643 8.20 -112.63 18.52
C PRO A 643 8.69 -112.08 17.18
N GLU A 644 8.29 -110.86 16.83
CA GLU A 644 8.72 -110.17 15.60
C GLU A 644 10.16 -109.66 15.66
N VAL A 645 10.67 -109.35 16.85
CA VAL A 645 12.07 -108.96 17.08
C VAL A 645 12.94 -110.21 17.01
N GLN A 646 12.62 -111.24 17.80
CA GLN A 646 13.29 -112.56 17.82
C GLN A 646 13.27 -113.33 16.49
N ALA A 647 12.49 -112.86 15.51
CA ALA A 647 12.44 -113.45 14.17
C ALA A 647 13.43 -112.82 13.20
N LEU A 648 14.07 -111.69 13.56
CA LEU A 648 15.06 -111.06 12.70
C LEU A 648 16.30 -111.93 12.65
N LYS A 649 16.90 -112.00 11.47
CA LYS A 649 18.18 -112.69 11.26
C LYS A 649 19.28 -111.66 11.09
N ALA A 650 20.53 -112.09 11.23
CA ALA A 650 21.67 -111.27 10.86
C ALA A 650 21.49 -110.62 9.47
N GLY A 651 21.44 -109.28 9.44
CA GLY A 651 21.21 -108.47 8.24
C GLY A 651 19.77 -108.01 8.00
N GLU A 652 18.80 -108.46 8.81
CA GLU A 652 17.43 -107.94 8.87
C GLU A 652 17.30 -106.87 9.96
N SER A 653 16.32 -105.97 9.82
CA SER A 653 16.04 -104.94 10.83
C SER A 653 14.58 -104.54 10.88
N LEU A 654 14.15 -104.07 12.05
CA LEU A 654 12.88 -103.36 12.26
C LEU A 654 13.17 -101.89 12.58
N LEU A 655 12.22 -101.03 12.23
CA LEU A 655 12.30 -99.62 12.56
C LEU A 655 11.25 -99.29 13.61
N ASP A 656 11.70 -98.66 14.69
CA ASP A 656 10.82 -97.97 15.61
C ASP A 656 10.91 -96.46 15.37
N VAL A 657 9.78 -95.82 15.09
CA VAL A 657 9.72 -94.40 14.69
C VAL A 657 8.85 -93.66 15.67
N LEU A 658 9.47 -92.84 16.52
CA LEU A 658 8.78 -92.03 17.52
C LEU A 658 8.75 -90.56 17.09
N THR A 659 7.59 -89.92 17.26
CA THR A 659 7.38 -88.51 16.87
C THR A 659 7.54 -87.61 18.08
N VAL A 660 8.53 -86.72 18.05
CA VAL A 660 8.77 -85.69 19.07
C VAL A 660 8.37 -84.32 18.52
N ARG A 661 8.25 -83.31 19.39
CA ARG A 661 7.76 -81.98 19.01
C ARG A 661 8.68 -80.87 19.50
N SER A 662 8.86 -79.83 18.69
CA SER A 662 9.44 -78.55 19.12
C SER A 662 8.47 -77.76 20.00
N ALA A 663 8.94 -76.66 20.59
CA ALA A 663 8.17 -75.77 21.44
C ALA A 663 6.93 -75.20 20.74
N ASP A 664 7.05 -74.82 19.47
CA ASP A 664 5.95 -74.36 18.59
C ASP A 664 4.87 -75.45 18.36
N GLY A 665 5.24 -76.72 18.53
CA GLY A 665 4.39 -77.90 18.36
C GLY A 665 4.57 -78.62 17.03
N THR A 666 5.49 -78.16 16.17
CA THR A 666 5.90 -78.84 14.93
C THR A 666 6.54 -80.18 15.27
N GLU A 667 6.21 -81.19 14.46
CA GLU A 667 6.64 -82.57 14.67
C GLU A 667 7.94 -82.90 13.93
N THR A 668 8.82 -83.67 14.56
CA THR A 668 9.96 -84.34 13.94
C THR A 668 10.07 -85.78 14.45
N GLN A 669 10.90 -86.62 13.84
CA GLN A 669 10.97 -88.05 14.13
C GLN A 669 12.35 -88.48 14.63
N ILE A 670 12.36 -89.41 15.59
CA ILE A 670 13.52 -90.20 15.98
C ILE A 670 13.28 -91.63 15.50
N THR A 671 14.22 -92.17 14.74
CA THR A 671 14.14 -93.53 14.17
C THR A 671 15.19 -94.42 14.80
N VAL A 672 14.77 -95.46 15.50
CA VAL A 672 15.65 -96.49 16.06
C VAL A 672 15.60 -97.73 15.18
N THR A 673 16.76 -98.16 14.70
CA THR A 673 16.92 -99.39 13.93
C THR A 673 17.23 -100.53 14.89
N ILE A 674 16.35 -101.52 14.96
CA ILE A 674 16.54 -102.75 15.73
C ILE A 674 17.16 -103.78 14.77
N ALA A 675 18.41 -104.13 14.98
CA ALA A 675 19.18 -105.02 14.11
C ALA A 675 19.17 -106.46 14.64
N GLY A 676 18.94 -107.43 13.75
CA GLY A 676 19.04 -108.85 14.08
C GLY A 676 20.49 -109.31 14.28
N ALA A 677 20.71 -110.23 15.21
CA ALA A 677 21.98 -110.87 15.54
C ALA A 677 22.03 -112.33 15.03
N ASP A 678 23.20 -112.98 15.12
CA ASP A 678 23.35 -114.40 14.80
C ASP A 678 23.20 -115.24 16.09
N GLU A 679 22.13 -116.03 16.20
CA GLU A 679 21.90 -116.93 17.35
C GLU A 679 22.94 -118.07 17.40
N GLN A 680 23.55 -118.30 18.58
CA GLN A 680 24.34 -119.51 18.84
C GLN A 680 23.41 -120.72 19.11
N PRO A 681 23.62 -121.90 18.50
CA PRO A 681 22.74 -123.05 18.70
C PRO A 681 22.88 -123.63 20.13
N GLY A 682 21.79 -123.56 20.91
CA GLY A 682 21.67 -124.14 22.24
C GLY A 682 21.76 -125.68 22.23
N ILE A 683 22.51 -126.24 23.18
CA ILE A 683 22.65 -127.68 23.40
C ILE A 683 21.65 -128.13 24.49
N ASP A 684 20.75 -129.02 24.10
CA ASP A 684 19.73 -129.66 24.94
C ASP A 684 20.31 -130.92 25.62
N PHE A 685 20.22 -131.04 26.96
CA PHE A 685 20.59 -132.26 27.70
C PHE A 685 19.37 -132.83 28.42
N THR A 686 18.86 -133.96 27.89
CA THR A 686 17.85 -134.81 28.54
C THR A 686 18.49 -135.90 29.41
N PHE A 687 18.07 -136.02 30.67
CA PHE A 687 18.01 -137.26 31.46
C PHE A 687 16.65 -137.25 32.17
N GLU A 688 15.89 -138.33 32.37
CA GLU A 688 16.19 -139.69 32.80
C GLU A 688 15.05 -140.66 32.34
N ASP A 689 15.21 -141.98 32.47
CA ASP A 689 14.41 -142.74 33.46
C ASP A 689 14.93 -144.18 33.64
N GLY A 690 14.86 -144.66 34.88
CA GLY A 690 15.15 -146.01 35.30
C GLY A 690 14.33 -146.47 36.51
N LEU A 691 13.08 -146.00 36.67
CA LEU A 691 11.86 -146.79 36.95
C LEU A 691 10.84 -146.06 37.86
N GLN A 692 9.86 -145.45 37.19
CA GLN A 692 8.40 -145.43 37.46
C GLN A 692 7.89 -144.94 38.82
N GLY A 693 7.21 -143.77 38.81
CA GLY A 693 6.36 -143.41 39.95
C GLY A 693 5.50 -142.13 39.98
N TRP A 694 5.55 -141.17 39.04
CA TRP A 694 4.61 -140.00 38.89
C TRP A 694 4.62 -138.98 40.07
N GLU A 695 4.70 -137.65 39.93
CA GLU A 695 4.37 -136.70 38.85
C GLU A 695 5.46 -135.60 38.73
N SER A 696 5.59 -135.07 37.51
CA SER A 696 6.47 -134.00 37.05
C SER A 696 6.01 -132.58 37.43
N PHE A 697 6.96 -131.70 37.78
CA PHE A 697 7.08 -130.31 37.29
C PHE A 697 8.54 -129.89 37.45
N GLY A 698 9.25 -129.74 36.33
CA GLY A 698 10.56 -129.09 36.30
C GLY A 698 10.42 -127.60 35.99
N THR A 699 11.37 -126.81 36.47
CA THR A 699 11.94 -125.64 35.76
C THR A 699 13.29 -125.31 36.39
N VAL A 700 14.26 -125.08 35.51
CA VAL A 700 15.67 -124.74 35.76
C VAL A 700 15.80 -123.25 36.07
N PHE A 701 16.86 -122.93 36.82
CA PHE A 701 17.35 -121.59 37.15
C PHE A 701 17.52 -120.70 35.93
N ASP A 702 17.13 -119.43 36.05
CA ASP A 702 17.83 -118.33 35.40
C ASP A 702 18.32 -117.36 36.47
N VAL A 703 19.59 -117.00 36.35
CA VAL A 703 20.39 -116.20 37.27
C VAL A 703 20.70 -114.94 36.50
N ASN A 704 19.92 -113.88 36.75
CA ASN A 704 20.37 -112.49 36.56
C ASN A 704 19.49 -111.43 37.25
N ASP A 705 18.37 -111.80 37.87
CA ASP A 705 17.63 -110.90 38.76
C ASP A 705 17.96 -111.19 40.23
N LEU A 706 18.84 -110.39 40.83
CA LEU A 706 18.52 -109.57 42.02
C LEU A 706 19.78 -108.94 42.64
N SER A 707 19.73 -107.61 42.70
CA SER A 707 20.51 -106.71 43.53
C SER A 707 20.70 -107.22 44.97
N VAL A 708 21.95 -107.28 45.44
CA VAL A 708 22.27 -107.65 46.82
C VAL A 708 22.19 -106.41 47.73
N ALA A 709 21.06 -106.26 48.40
CA ALA A 709 20.96 -105.55 49.67
C ALA A 709 20.18 -106.44 50.67
N GLU A 710 20.92 -106.94 51.67
CA GLU A 710 20.53 -107.51 52.98
C GLU A 710 19.50 -108.67 53.07
N VAL A 711 19.88 -109.74 53.79
CA VAL A 711 19.21 -110.26 55.01
C VAL A 711 20.00 -111.42 55.68
N LEU A 712 20.42 -111.15 56.92
CA LEU A 712 20.68 -111.96 58.14
C LEU A 712 21.67 -113.16 58.23
N MET A 713 22.80 -112.85 58.88
CA MET A 713 23.25 -113.30 60.22
C MET A 713 23.81 -114.72 60.50
N SER A 714 25.08 -114.69 60.91
CA SER A 714 25.72 -115.38 62.06
C SER A 714 25.88 -116.90 62.06
N ALA A 715 27.14 -117.38 62.11
CA ALA A 715 27.67 -118.17 63.22
C ALA A 715 29.15 -118.58 62.97
N LEU A 716 30.02 -118.08 63.84
CA LEU A 716 31.44 -118.38 64.13
C LEU A 716 31.73 -119.90 64.29
N PRO A 717 33.00 -120.42 64.28
CA PRO A 717 34.11 -119.80 65.02
C PRO A 717 35.57 -119.96 64.54
N ASP A 718 36.37 -119.11 65.21
CA ASP A 718 37.82 -119.08 65.44
C ASP A 718 38.58 -120.42 65.47
N GLY A 719 39.79 -120.38 64.89
CA GLY A 719 41.00 -121.01 65.45
C GLY A 719 41.42 -122.38 64.92
N ALA A 720 42.30 -122.41 63.90
CA ALA A 720 43.31 -123.46 63.65
C ALA A 720 44.31 -122.97 62.56
N PRO A 721 45.54 -123.54 62.44
CA PRO A 721 46.80 -122.79 62.40
C PRO A 721 47.42 -122.56 61.01
N GLU A 722 48.44 -121.70 60.98
CA GLU A 722 49.45 -121.59 59.92
C GLU A 722 50.07 -122.95 59.55
N ASN A 723 50.31 -123.10 58.25
CA ASN A 723 51.06 -124.14 57.53
C ASN A 723 50.34 -125.42 57.10
N ASP A 724 50.57 -125.71 55.82
CA ASP A 724 50.18 -126.86 55.02
C ASP A 724 48.70 -126.97 54.63
N LEU A 725 48.41 -126.53 53.40
CA LEU A 725 47.85 -127.42 52.37
C LEU A 725 48.00 -126.75 51.00
N ALA A 726 49.03 -127.19 50.27
CA ALA A 726 49.16 -127.00 48.85
C ALA A 726 47.93 -127.55 48.11
N GLY A 727 47.50 -126.83 47.07
CA GLY A 727 46.69 -127.40 45.99
C GLY A 727 45.26 -126.90 45.93
N LEU A 728 45.04 -125.78 45.24
CA LEU A 728 43.81 -125.57 44.47
C LEU A 728 44.14 -124.73 43.23
N THR A 729 43.99 -125.37 42.07
CA THR A 729 44.21 -124.79 40.73
C THR A 729 42.84 -124.48 40.13
N ALA A 730 42.62 -123.26 39.66
CA ALA A 730 41.46 -122.90 38.83
C ALA A 730 41.92 -122.76 37.36
N PHE A 731 41.21 -123.43 36.45
CA PHE A 731 41.55 -123.50 35.02
C PHE A 731 40.85 -122.39 34.23
N PHE A 732 41.60 -121.69 33.38
CA PHE A 732 41.08 -120.88 32.27
C PHE A 732 41.82 -121.29 30.98
N GLY A 733 41.10 -121.64 29.91
CA GLY A 733 41.52 -121.35 28.54
C GLY A 733 42.68 -122.11 27.87
N GLY A 734 43.14 -123.28 28.35
CA GLY A 734 43.80 -124.27 27.47
C GLY A 734 45.15 -123.93 26.80
N ALA A 735 46.01 -123.07 27.37
CA ALA A 735 47.40 -122.91 26.93
C ALA A 735 48.37 -122.69 28.11
N GLU A 736 49.48 -123.43 28.13
CA GLU A 736 50.48 -123.50 29.20
C GLU A 736 51.69 -122.60 28.86
N ILE A 737 51.91 -121.51 29.61
CA ILE A 737 53.18 -120.77 29.60
C ILE A 737 53.55 -120.40 31.05
N GLY A 738 54.62 -121.02 31.54
CA GLY A 738 55.13 -120.83 32.90
C GLY A 738 55.83 -119.48 33.09
N LEU A 739 55.56 -118.83 34.22
CA LEU A 739 56.34 -117.69 34.72
C LEU A 739 57.44 -118.19 35.65
N PRO A 740 58.72 -117.83 35.44
CA PRO A 740 59.67 -117.71 36.52
C PRO A 740 59.67 -116.25 37.01
N MET A 741 59.14 -116.01 38.21
CA MET A 741 59.58 -114.86 39.00
C MET A 741 60.87 -115.24 39.74
N PRO A 742 61.81 -114.30 39.88
CA PRO A 742 62.50 -114.15 41.14
C PRO A 742 62.28 -112.76 41.75
N LEU A 743 62.09 -112.77 43.06
CA LEU A 743 62.09 -111.62 43.95
C LEU A 743 63.39 -110.82 43.84
N HIS A 744 63.28 -109.49 43.70
CA HIS A 744 63.77 -108.47 44.65
C HIS A 744 63.89 -107.10 43.96
N SER A 745 63.38 -106.07 44.64
CA SER A 745 63.75 -104.65 44.58
C SER A 745 64.20 -104.07 43.23
N GLU A 746 63.26 -103.48 42.49
CA GLU A 746 63.32 -102.19 41.80
C GLU A 746 62.01 -102.01 41.02
N ALA A 747 61.62 -100.76 40.76
CA ALA A 747 60.35 -100.34 40.16
C ALA A 747 59.85 -101.30 39.05
N SER A 748 58.64 -101.85 39.23
CA SER A 748 57.99 -102.72 38.26
C SER A 748 57.13 -101.87 37.32
N GLY A 749 57.66 -101.51 36.15
CA GLY A 749 56.86 -100.93 35.07
C GLY A 749 56.14 -102.02 34.29
N ILE A 750 54.81 -101.97 34.20
CA ILE A 750 54.05 -102.80 33.26
C ILE A 750 53.86 -101.97 31.98
N ARG A 751 54.52 -102.40 30.90
CA ARG A 751 54.21 -101.94 29.54
C ARG A 751 53.24 -102.94 28.92
N THR A 752 51.98 -102.53 28.77
CA THR A 752 50.96 -103.32 28.06
C THR A 752 50.70 -102.68 26.70
N THR A 753 50.48 -103.52 25.69
CA THR A 753 50.17 -103.07 24.32
C THR A 753 48.81 -103.65 23.95
N VAL A 754 47.84 -102.79 23.63
CA VAL A 754 46.53 -103.22 23.15
C VAL A 754 46.45 -102.89 21.66
N GLN A 755 46.19 -103.91 20.84
CA GLN A 755 45.82 -103.72 19.43
C GLN A 755 44.31 -103.58 19.36
N LEU A 756 43.86 -102.49 18.74
CA LEU A 756 42.45 -102.30 18.39
C LEU A 756 42.27 -102.51 16.88
N GLU A 757 41.04 -102.82 16.47
CA GLU A 757 40.65 -103.14 15.09
C GLU A 757 40.80 -101.93 14.16
N ALA A 758 42.03 -101.73 13.68
CA ALA A 758 42.42 -101.03 12.44
C ALA A 758 43.96 -101.00 12.29
N GLY A 759 44.71 -101.81 13.05
CA GLY A 759 46.18 -101.85 12.98
C GLY A 759 46.89 -100.70 13.71
N GLN A 760 46.18 -99.89 14.49
CA GLN A 760 46.80 -98.93 15.41
C GLN A 760 47.19 -99.61 16.74
N VAL A 761 48.38 -99.26 17.22
CA VAL A 761 48.98 -99.79 18.46
C VAL A 761 49.08 -98.66 19.46
N VAL A 762 48.35 -98.75 20.58
CA VAL A 762 48.50 -97.81 21.70
C VAL A 762 49.34 -98.47 22.79
N SER A 763 50.37 -97.75 23.25
CA SER A 763 51.27 -98.19 24.33
C SER A 763 51.17 -97.22 25.49
N PHE A 764 50.99 -97.71 26.71
CA PHE A 764 51.13 -96.92 27.92
C PHE A 764 52.05 -97.62 28.92
N ASP A 765 52.81 -96.83 29.67
CA ASP A 765 53.71 -97.28 30.73
C ASP A 765 53.08 -96.96 32.08
N MET A 766 52.87 -97.97 32.92
CA MET A 766 52.32 -97.82 34.27
C MET A 766 53.43 -98.02 35.30
N TRP A 767 53.66 -97.03 36.17
CA TRP A 767 54.68 -97.08 37.22
C TRP A 767 54.01 -97.09 38.60
N LEU A 768 54.30 -98.08 39.44
CA LEU A 768 54.08 -97.99 40.89
C LEU A 768 55.35 -97.50 41.57
N VAL A 769 55.26 -96.43 42.35
CA VAL A 769 56.33 -95.98 43.24
C VAL A 769 55.85 -96.16 44.68
N ASN A 770 56.56 -96.99 45.44
CA ASN A 770 56.38 -97.06 46.88
C ASN A 770 57.23 -95.98 47.56
N GLU A 771 56.60 -95.26 48.49
CA GLU A 771 57.18 -94.36 49.50
C GLU A 771 57.72 -93.00 49.01
N LEU A 772 56.98 -91.93 49.33
CA LEU A 772 57.51 -90.58 49.46
C LEU A 772 57.98 -90.39 50.91
N ALA A 773 59.29 -90.28 51.11
CA ALA A 773 59.88 -90.09 52.44
C ALA A 773 59.48 -88.74 53.05
N GLY A 774 58.55 -88.75 54.03
CA GLY A 774 58.26 -87.60 54.89
C GLY A 774 56.78 -87.27 55.20
N ALA A 775 55.80 -88.05 54.76
CA ALA A 775 54.36 -87.80 55.03
C ALA A 775 53.82 -88.61 56.24
N PRO A 776 52.87 -88.09 57.05
CA PRO A 776 52.22 -88.85 58.14
C PRO A 776 51.29 -89.96 57.62
N GLU A 777 51.07 -91.02 58.41
CA GLU A 777 50.26 -92.21 58.06
C GLU A 777 48.86 -91.88 57.53
N GLY A 778 48.48 -92.52 56.40
CA GLY A 778 47.10 -92.50 55.88
C GLY A 778 46.91 -92.12 54.40
N TYR A 779 47.94 -92.11 53.55
CA TYR A 779 47.84 -91.64 52.15
C TYR A 779 48.41 -92.66 51.14
N GLU A 780 47.62 -93.16 50.19
CA GLU A 780 48.10 -93.96 49.05
C GLU A 780 47.29 -93.71 47.76
N CYS A 781 47.90 -93.03 46.77
CA CYS A 781 48.01 -93.41 45.35
C CYS A 781 48.46 -92.21 44.49
N LEU A 782 49.48 -92.42 43.65
CA LEU A 782 49.90 -91.49 42.59
C LEU A 782 49.78 -92.23 41.26
N ALA A 783 48.87 -91.82 40.38
CA ALA A 783 48.77 -92.33 39.02
C ALA A 783 49.34 -91.29 38.04
N LEU A 784 50.42 -91.64 37.34
CA LEU A 784 50.95 -90.89 36.20
C LEU A 784 50.42 -91.53 34.91
N ILE A 785 49.55 -90.85 34.18
CA ILE A 785 49.06 -91.29 32.87
C ILE A 785 49.62 -90.34 31.81
N SER A 786 50.40 -90.88 30.88
CA SER A 786 50.88 -90.15 29.69
C SER A 786 50.01 -90.55 28.51
N LEU A 787 49.20 -89.62 27.99
CA LEU A 787 48.36 -89.84 26.82
C LEU A 787 49.08 -89.37 25.54
N GLN A 788 49.07 -90.19 24.49
CA GLN A 788 49.43 -89.76 23.14
C GLN A 788 48.24 -89.94 22.20
N ASN A 789 47.79 -88.81 21.65
CA ASN A 789 46.71 -88.61 20.69
C ASN A 789 45.28 -88.88 21.18
N GLU A 790 44.47 -87.83 20.99
CA GLU A 790 43.00 -87.74 21.00
C GLU A 790 42.26 -88.76 21.87
N ALA A 791 42.00 -88.38 23.12
CA ALA A 791 40.80 -88.80 23.82
C ALA A 791 40.54 -87.89 25.02
N HIS A 792 39.26 -87.57 25.21
CA HIS A 792 38.72 -87.05 26.47
C HIS A 792 38.99 -88.08 27.57
N ALA A 793 39.46 -87.65 28.74
CA ALA A 793 39.60 -88.53 29.91
C ALA A 793 38.59 -88.12 30.98
N GLN A 794 37.79 -89.08 31.46
CA GLN A 794 36.98 -88.95 32.67
C GLN A 794 37.71 -89.61 33.84
N ILE A 795 37.77 -88.94 34.99
CA ILE A 795 38.26 -89.50 36.24
C ILE A 795 37.07 -89.58 37.20
N TYR A 796 36.79 -90.76 37.74
CA TYR A 796 35.81 -90.95 38.82
C TYR A 796 36.55 -91.04 40.15
N GLY A 797 36.16 -90.21 41.12
CA GLY A 797 36.55 -90.35 42.52
C GLY A 797 35.36 -90.80 43.35
N PHE A 798 35.50 -91.88 44.11
CA PHE A 798 34.51 -92.34 45.07
C PHE A 798 35.02 -92.07 46.48
N SER A 799 34.14 -91.58 47.37
CA SER A 799 34.37 -91.64 48.81
C SER A 799 33.55 -92.77 49.42
N ASP A 800 34.02 -93.27 50.56
CA ASP A 800 33.43 -94.33 51.37
C ASP A 800 32.03 -93.97 51.94
N THR A 801 31.53 -92.76 51.64
CA THR A 801 30.23 -92.24 52.07
C THR A 801 29.21 -92.06 50.94
N GLY A 802 29.53 -92.47 49.70
CA GLY A 802 28.54 -92.58 48.62
C GLY A 802 28.00 -91.26 48.06
N GLN A 803 28.70 -90.14 48.21
CA GLN A 803 28.39 -88.89 47.50
C GLN A 803 29.32 -88.68 46.30
N GLN A 804 28.71 -88.36 45.16
CA GLN A 804 29.38 -88.08 43.89
C GLN A 804 29.81 -86.60 43.84
N TRP A 805 31.06 -86.29 43.52
CA TRP A 805 31.55 -84.93 43.35
C TRP A 805 31.86 -84.58 41.88
N SER A 806 31.77 -83.29 41.57
CA SER A 806 31.62 -82.66 40.25
C SER A 806 32.80 -82.81 39.26
N ASN A 807 32.45 -82.79 37.97
CA ASN A 807 33.35 -82.97 36.81
C ASN A 807 34.32 -81.79 36.63
N ILE A 808 35.60 -82.08 36.39
CA ILE A 808 36.57 -81.11 35.90
C ILE A 808 36.80 -81.39 34.41
N TYR A 809 36.56 -80.38 33.57
CA TYR A 809 36.84 -80.43 32.14
C TYR A 809 38.07 -79.59 31.81
N PHE A 810 38.95 -80.11 30.95
CA PHE A 810 39.99 -79.30 30.32
C PHE A 810 40.00 -79.58 28.82
N THR A 811 40.11 -78.53 28.02
CA THR A 811 40.25 -78.57 26.56
C THR A 811 41.66 -78.10 26.22
N VAL A 812 42.37 -78.85 25.37
CA VAL A 812 43.69 -78.46 24.88
C VAL A 812 43.59 -78.22 23.39
N GLU A 813 43.85 -76.99 22.94
CA GLU A 813 43.53 -76.53 21.59
C GLU A 813 44.63 -76.79 20.53
N GLU A 814 45.81 -77.30 20.91
CA GLU A 814 46.86 -77.68 19.95
C GLU A 814 47.55 -79.01 20.30
N SER A 815 48.03 -79.73 19.28
CA SER A 815 48.68 -81.03 19.42
C SER A 815 50.10 -80.91 20.00
N GLY A 816 50.35 -81.50 21.17
CA GLY A 816 51.67 -81.54 21.83
C GLY A 816 51.73 -82.58 22.97
N THR A 817 52.92 -82.80 23.53
CA THR A 817 53.09 -83.66 24.72
C THR A 817 52.91 -82.82 25.98
N TYR A 818 51.87 -83.08 26.76
CA TYR A 818 51.57 -82.38 28.01
C TYR A 818 51.85 -83.29 29.20
N GLN A 819 52.51 -82.78 30.23
CA GLN A 819 52.59 -83.45 31.54
C GLN A 819 51.59 -82.78 32.48
N LEU A 820 50.54 -83.52 32.87
CA LEU A 820 49.66 -83.10 33.96
C LEU A 820 50.10 -83.77 35.25
N GLY A 821 50.30 -82.97 36.30
CA GLY A 821 50.38 -83.45 37.67
C GLY A 821 49.23 -82.86 38.48
N PHE A 822 48.52 -83.69 39.23
CA PHE A 822 47.52 -83.25 40.20
C PHE A 822 47.89 -83.80 41.58
N ALA A 823 47.79 -82.95 42.60
CA ALA A 823 47.84 -83.33 44.01
C ALA A 823 46.50 -82.96 44.65
N ALA A 824 45.76 -83.95 45.16
CA ALA A 824 44.55 -83.71 45.92
C ALA A 824 44.85 -83.87 47.42
N LEU A 825 44.49 -82.87 48.22
CA LEU A 825 44.50 -82.93 49.69
C LEU A 825 43.07 -83.20 50.17
N LEU A 826 42.86 -84.31 50.88
CA LEU A 826 41.59 -84.63 51.55
C LEU A 826 41.75 -84.35 53.05
N TYR A 827 40.90 -83.49 53.62
CA TYR A 827 40.80 -83.27 55.06
C TYR A 827 39.66 -84.14 55.62
N SER A 828 39.95 -85.08 56.52
CA SER A 828 38.95 -85.96 57.12
C SER A 828 38.77 -85.70 58.62
N ASP A 829 38.25 -84.55 59.05
CA ASP A 829 37.81 -84.42 60.46
C ASP A 829 36.90 -83.21 60.85
N GLN A 830 36.15 -82.58 59.94
CA GLN A 830 35.13 -81.58 60.32
C GLN A 830 33.86 -81.64 59.44
N GLU A 831 32.69 -81.40 60.03
CA GLU A 831 31.32 -81.61 59.50
C GLU A 831 30.88 -80.71 58.30
N GLU A 832 31.77 -79.96 57.65
CA GLU A 832 31.48 -79.31 56.35
C GLU A 832 32.69 -79.45 55.40
N PRO A 833 32.54 -80.04 54.19
CA PRO A 833 33.62 -80.09 53.22
C PRO A 833 33.81 -78.70 52.56
N ALA A 834 34.91 -78.04 52.91
CA ALA A 834 35.42 -76.87 52.18
C ALA A 834 36.48 -77.33 51.17
N PHE A 835 36.30 -77.01 49.88
CA PHE A 835 37.31 -77.22 48.85
C PHE A 835 38.26 -76.02 48.74
N GLY A 836 39.56 -76.27 48.77
CA GLY A 836 40.59 -75.33 48.32
C GLY A 836 41.48 -75.99 47.29
N LEU A 837 41.47 -75.49 46.04
CA LEU A 837 42.45 -75.88 45.02
C LEU A 837 43.82 -75.32 45.42
N ALA A 838 44.76 -76.19 45.76
CA ALA A 838 46.15 -75.83 45.97
C ALA A 838 46.96 -76.09 44.69
N ASP A 839 47.42 -75.01 44.05
CA ASP A 839 48.40 -74.91 42.96
C ASP A 839 48.30 -75.92 41.79
N LEU A 840 47.61 -75.52 40.72
CA LEU A 840 47.77 -76.10 39.40
C LEU A 840 48.96 -75.43 38.70
N TRP A 841 50.03 -76.17 38.40
CA TRP A 841 51.13 -75.65 37.56
C TRP A 841 50.99 -76.17 36.13
N LEU A 842 50.68 -75.26 35.21
CA LEU A 842 50.76 -75.46 33.76
C LEU A 842 51.74 -74.41 33.21
N ASP A 843 52.87 -74.86 32.66
CA ASP A 843 53.77 -73.95 31.94
C ASP A 843 53.09 -73.51 30.62
N ASN A 844 53.12 -72.19 30.34
CA ASN A 844 52.69 -71.53 29.09
C ASN A 844 51.18 -71.37 28.78
N VAL A 845 50.33 -71.03 29.75
CA VAL A 845 49.02 -70.39 29.45
C VAL A 845 48.76 -69.21 30.38
N ARG A 846 48.34 -68.06 29.82
CA ARG A 846 47.83 -66.91 30.58
C ARG A 846 46.30 -66.98 30.62
N PHE A 847 45.75 -67.01 31.83
CA PHE A 847 44.33 -66.73 32.08
C PHE A 847 44.12 -65.23 32.35
N SER A 848 42.99 -64.69 31.92
CA SER A 848 42.47 -63.41 32.38
C SER A 848 40.93 -63.43 32.38
N ASP A 849 40.37 -64.34 33.18
CA ASP A 849 39.47 -64.15 34.35
C ASP A 849 38.42 -63.00 34.37
N PRO A 850 37.29 -63.07 35.15
CA PRO A 850 36.93 -64.12 36.14
C PRO A 850 35.46 -64.54 36.23
N LEU A 851 35.23 -65.85 36.38
CA LEU A 851 34.27 -66.40 37.34
C LEU A 851 34.75 -67.76 37.84
#